data_AF-A0A088E7K2-F1
#
_entry.id   AF-A0A088E7K2-F1
#
_cell.length_a   1.000
_cell.length_b   1.000
_cell.length_c   1.000
_cell.angle_alpha   90.00
_cell.angle_beta   90.00
_cell.angle_gamma   90.00
#
_symmetry.space_group_name_H-M   'P 1'
#
loop_
_entity.id
_entity.type
_entity.pdbx_description
1 polymer ?
#
loop_
_entity_poly.entity_id
_entity_poly.type
_entity_poly.pdbx_seq_one_letter_code
_entity_poly.pdbx_strand_id
1 'polypeptide(L)'
;MRGKLYLLEDGSDVHIVNEAKAKAIVDELMDILAYLAKIIDDMTKPDGSPLPPQSKVRLFSELAVAIFNFPIVIGYATVVERKSTKERVLINNFDYLVAYAVERYINEGIRSDLYEKLKEGKLEDVLETLEKAQAMRLVRHLSSMRPKLAEIYEVLRAIPSDTRPGLNLTSLPSHMLLTSVIAWSLQSQGYDLPTIRLASIFHDVGKIASYRNHVKGGEEFFDQLLGKLEVSREFKSELIKVAGKAKTHHQGEGFLDVADDLSSAMDRISSVVQKAVKENPGLKDVEECFRRSGKESFDCFDSLPQDRYKEATRAIFEKLREELEGLKSPEGEPVLNLVYIDFQGIQRFISSFPKLKQLSTASFLVDFLVSTVPFIVIDNLISGYKDNYLPLEAMLSGYGGHSMLAVIAKVGDKTLSREELSKRIMELKLLKSLDVNLGVYASPMVVKGEGREKVRLYTQIWRDLEAQMLDRSLVTLGENVLGVYNHKPCPNCGVRPANSSGLCSRCDTIDKISDKRGFSAKVGVDYSLNGIQVRISFRPKDPNTPDPMDYLAGDTGRKRGKRPHYISVVKFDANNASAIYMRAITLGLFLDISYTMDFAIKQGFYETLTQLLGAGSTMSSEKQEGEPAEATGSRNNNNDLEEASHFLAERILVGVIYLGGDEGLLIIPAIISIPFSLVFLERVSERSKFKFKCGVVTVKPNHPIQFAIQGAEEVMEKAKLSLGTITENTIGIVHASSGLVTDETVETTMGKYADVLQVTNDLKFLREVLSAIMGIQDSDLLREVVKLYQDTMNEEPRFEVTERVKDAIRTFEDVVSAYAGKRNRLHLIAYLLKRRADYQELKKQNVVDAIEIILRRVANSDDVLKASLPVLDVMFLLKTLRSGMQ
;
A
#
# COMPACT_ATOMS: atom_id res chain seq x y z
N MET A 1 -23.37 18.54 -11.04
CA MET A 1 -22.29 18.57 -10.05
C MET A 1 -22.27 17.21 -9.39
N ARG A 2 -21.11 16.58 -9.29
CA ARG A 2 -20.96 15.32 -8.55
C ARG A 2 -19.74 15.39 -7.66
N GLY A 3 -19.90 14.95 -6.43
CA GLY A 3 -18.82 14.82 -5.47
C GLY A 3 -18.97 13.54 -4.69
N LYS A 4 -17.85 13.03 -4.19
CA LYS A 4 -17.78 11.80 -3.40
C LYS A 4 -17.41 12.11 -1.96
N LEU A 5 -18.06 11.45 -1.00
CA LEU A 5 -17.69 11.53 0.41
C LEU A 5 -16.37 10.81 0.68
N TYR A 6 -15.51 11.43 1.48
CA TYR A 6 -14.31 10.86 2.07
C TYR A 6 -14.40 10.94 3.59
N LEU A 7 -14.03 9.86 4.26
CA LEU A 7 -13.90 9.87 5.72
C LEU A 7 -12.53 10.40 6.11
N LEU A 8 -12.54 11.30 7.10
CA LEU A 8 -11.35 11.86 7.73
C LEU A 8 -11.29 11.38 9.17
N GLU A 9 -10.16 11.54 9.85
CA GLU A 9 -10.02 11.17 11.26
C GLU A 9 -11.00 11.94 12.18
N ASP A 10 -11.20 13.23 11.91
CA ASP A 10 -12.02 14.17 12.69
C ASP A 10 -13.36 14.53 12.04
N GLY A 11 -13.75 13.84 10.96
CA GLY A 11 -15.01 14.15 10.29
C GLY A 11 -15.13 13.52 8.91
N SER A 12 -15.68 14.27 7.97
CA SER A 12 -15.82 13.86 6.59
C SER A 12 -15.71 15.07 5.67
N ASP A 13 -15.27 14.86 4.44
CA ASP A 13 -15.20 15.88 3.39
C ASP A 13 -15.80 15.32 2.09
N VAL A 14 -16.16 16.21 1.17
CA VAL A 14 -16.71 15.86 -0.13
C VAL A 14 -15.79 16.43 -1.21
N HIS A 15 -15.19 15.52 -1.99
CA HIS A 15 -14.35 15.89 -3.11
C HIS A 15 -15.18 16.00 -4.38
N ILE A 16 -15.13 17.16 -5.05
CA ILE A 16 -15.86 17.41 -6.30
C ILE A 16 -15.06 16.86 -7.47
N VAL A 17 -15.73 16.17 -8.38
CA VAL A 17 -15.10 15.56 -9.56
C VAL A 17 -14.59 16.64 -10.53
N ASN A 18 -13.36 16.49 -11.01
CA ASN A 18 -12.85 17.26 -12.13
C ASN A 18 -13.33 16.64 -13.46
N GLU A 19 -14.41 17.19 -14.02
CA GLU A 19 -15.06 16.66 -15.24
C GLU A 19 -14.15 16.67 -16.48
N ALA A 20 -13.23 17.62 -16.58
CA ALA A 20 -12.29 17.66 -17.71
C ALA A 20 -11.30 16.49 -17.65
N LYS A 21 -10.75 16.20 -16.46
CA LYS A 21 -9.90 15.03 -16.24
C LYS A 21 -10.68 13.71 -16.42
N ALA A 22 -11.91 13.64 -15.91
CA ALA A 22 -12.76 12.46 -16.06
C ALA A 22 -13.01 12.11 -17.54
N LYS A 23 -13.22 13.10 -18.40
CA LYS A 23 -13.39 12.85 -19.85
C LYS A 23 -12.09 12.43 -20.53
N ALA A 24 -10.96 13.04 -20.16
CA ALA A 24 -9.66 12.74 -20.77
C ALA A 24 -9.22 11.28 -20.55
N ILE A 25 -9.48 10.70 -19.37
CA ILE A 25 -9.06 9.34 -19.05
C ILE A 25 -9.83 8.24 -19.81
N VAL A 26 -10.98 8.56 -20.43
CA VAL A 26 -11.81 7.55 -21.11
C VAL A 26 -11.10 6.99 -22.34
N ASP A 27 -10.47 7.86 -23.14
CA ASP A 27 -9.70 7.46 -24.31
C ASP A 27 -8.50 6.60 -23.92
N GLU A 28 -7.79 6.98 -22.85
CA GLU A 28 -6.65 6.22 -22.34
C GLU A 28 -7.06 4.83 -21.84
N LEU A 29 -8.19 4.74 -21.11
CA LEU A 29 -8.75 3.47 -20.66
C LEU A 29 -9.10 2.57 -21.86
N MET A 30 -9.72 3.13 -22.91
CA MET A 30 -10.04 2.37 -24.12
C MET A 30 -8.79 1.87 -24.85
N ASP A 31 -7.74 2.69 -24.94
CA ASP A 31 -6.48 2.30 -25.58
C ASP A 31 -5.81 1.14 -24.83
N ILE A 32 -5.80 1.19 -23.50
CA ILE A 32 -5.27 0.11 -22.65
C ILE A 32 -6.09 -1.18 -22.85
N LEU A 33 -7.42 -1.09 -22.79
CA LEU A 33 -8.30 -2.24 -22.98
C LEU A 33 -8.14 -2.86 -24.39
N ALA A 34 -8.08 -2.03 -25.44
CA ALA A 34 -7.91 -2.51 -26.80
C ALA A 34 -6.56 -3.24 -26.98
N TYR A 35 -5.49 -2.71 -26.40
CA TYR A 35 -4.18 -3.34 -26.44
C TYR A 35 -4.13 -4.66 -25.66
N LEU A 36 -4.76 -4.73 -24.49
CA LEU A 36 -4.88 -5.98 -23.73
C LEU A 36 -5.66 -7.05 -24.48
N ALA A 37 -6.76 -6.67 -25.13
CA ALA A 37 -7.55 -7.57 -25.96
C ALA A 37 -6.71 -8.16 -27.11
N LYS A 38 -5.86 -7.34 -27.75
CA LYS A 38 -4.91 -7.79 -28.78
C LYS A 38 -3.92 -8.80 -28.23
N ILE A 39 -3.31 -8.53 -27.07
CA ILE A 39 -2.38 -9.50 -26.46
C ILE A 39 -3.08 -10.83 -26.19
N ILE A 40 -4.29 -10.81 -25.62
CA ILE A 40 -5.08 -12.02 -25.31
C ILE A 40 -5.40 -12.80 -26.59
N ASP A 41 -5.74 -12.11 -27.67
CA ASP A 41 -6.13 -12.74 -28.92
C ASP A 41 -4.98 -13.57 -29.53
N ASP A 42 -3.75 -13.08 -29.37
CA ASP A 42 -2.49 -13.72 -29.80
C ASP A 42 -2.04 -14.88 -28.88
N MET A 43 -2.68 -15.10 -27.73
CA MET A 43 -2.27 -16.15 -26.79
C MET A 43 -2.70 -17.54 -27.23
N THR A 44 -1.88 -18.53 -26.89
CA THR A 44 -2.10 -19.95 -27.21
C THR A 44 -2.01 -20.80 -25.94
N LYS A 45 -2.67 -21.96 -25.95
CA LYS A 45 -2.50 -22.99 -24.92
C LYS A 45 -1.05 -23.50 -24.93
N PRO A 46 -0.61 -24.21 -23.87
CA PRO A 46 0.73 -24.83 -23.82
C PRO A 46 1.05 -25.76 -24.99
N ASP A 47 0.03 -26.37 -25.62
CA ASP A 47 0.17 -27.23 -26.80
C ASP A 47 0.26 -26.45 -28.13
N GLY A 48 0.22 -25.12 -28.09
CA GLY A 48 0.27 -24.22 -29.25
C GLY A 48 -1.09 -23.96 -29.91
N SER A 49 -2.19 -24.57 -29.43
CA SER A 49 -3.52 -24.32 -29.98
C SER A 49 -4.07 -22.94 -29.57
N PRO A 50 -4.89 -22.28 -30.40
CA PRO A 50 -5.53 -21.00 -30.03
C PRO A 50 -6.44 -21.15 -28.81
N LEU A 51 -6.51 -20.11 -27.99
CA LEU A 51 -7.46 -20.08 -26.88
C LEU A 51 -8.91 -20.03 -27.38
N PRO A 52 -9.85 -20.78 -26.76
CA PRO A 52 -11.27 -20.68 -27.06
C PRO A 52 -11.80 -19.25 -26.80
N PRO A 53 -12.80 -18.77 -27.57
CA PRO A 53 -13.36 -17.43 -27.39
C PRO A 53 -13.82 -17.13 -25.96
N GLN A 54 -14.46 -18.09 -25.28
CA GLN A 54 -14.89 -17.93 -23.89
C GLN A 54 -13.72 -17.77 -22.92
N SER A 55 -12.61 -18.50 -23.12
CA SER A 55 -11.38 -18.31 -22.31
C SER A 55 -10.77 -16.92 -22.54
N LYS A 56 -10.82 -16.40 -23.78
CA LYS A 56 -10.39 -15.03 -24.09
C LYS A 56 -11.23 -13.98 -23.35
N VAL A 57 -12.55 -14.17 -23.27
CA VAL A 57 -13.44 -13.29 -22.48
C VAL A 57 -13.13 -13.36 -20.99
N ARG A 58 -12.90 -14.56 -20.44
CA ARG A 58 -12.50 -14.73 -19.03
C ARG A 58 -11.21 -13.99 -18.71
N LEU A 59 -10.18 -14.17 -19.54
CA LEU A 59 -8.91 -13.46 -19.43
C LEU A 59 -9.11 -11.94 -19.50
N PHE A 60 -9.89 -11.46 -20.47
CA PHE A 60 -10.18 -10.05 -20.60
C PHE A 60 -10.91 -9.48 -19.38
N SER A 61 -11.79 -10.27 -18.77
CA SER A 61 -12.46 -9.90 -17.52
C SER A 61 -11.50 -9.82 -16.33
N GLU A 62 -10.59 -10.77 -16.12
CA GLU A 62 -9.60 -10.67 -15.03
C GLU A 62 -8.70 -9.43 -15.19
N LEU A 63 -8.30 -9.10 -16.43
CA LEU A 63 -7.45 -7.95 -16.69
C LEU A 63 -8.20 -6.63 -16.54
N ALA A 64 -9.49 -6.58 -16.95
CA ALA A 64 -10.34 -5.42 -16.69
C ALA A 64 -10.50 -5.20 -15.17
N VAL A 65 -10.69 -6.26 -14.40
CA VAL A 65 -10.73 -6.21 -12.93
C VAL A 65 -9.40 -5.73 -12.38
N ALA A 66 -8.26 -6.20 -12.88
CA ALA A 66 -6.96 -5.75 -12.44
C ALA A 66 -6.73 -4.23 -12.67
N ILE A 67 -7.38 -3.64 -13.68
CA ILE A 67 -7.37 -2.17 -13.91
C ILE A 67 -8.23 -1.44 -12.88
N PHE A 68 -9.46 -1.90 -12.62
CA PHE A 68 -10.35 -1.23 -11.66
C PHE A 68 -9.96 -1.48 -10.20
N ASN A 69 -9.35 -2.63 -9.92
CA ASN A 69 -8.80 -3.04 -8.63
C ASN A 69 -7.28 -2.79 -8.55
N PHE A 70 -6.81 -1.76 -9.26
CA PHE A 70 -5.40 -1.43 -9.40
C PHE A 70 -4.62 -1.33 -8.08
N PRO A 71 -5.16 -0.79 -6.97
CA PRO A 71 -4.40 -0.68 -5.71
C PRO A 71 -3.92 -2.03 -5.17
N ILE A 72 -4.75 -3.07 -5.25
CA ILE A 72 -4.32 -4.41 -4.86
C ILE A 72 -3.20 -4.90 -5.78
N VAL A 73 -3.35 -4.69 -7.08
CA VAL A 73 -2.43 -5.23 -8.11
C VAL A 73 -1.13 -4.41 -8.23
N ILE A 74 -1.10 -3.17 -7.76
CA ILE A 74 0.05 -2.27 -7.95
C ILE A 74 1.21 -2.66 -7.03
N GLY A 75 2.41 -2.71 -7.62
CA GLY A 75 3.68 -2.68 -6.89
C GLY A 75 4.13 -1.24 -6.57
N TYR A 76 5.01 -1.09 -5.57
CA TYR A 76 5.57 0.21 -5.20
C TYR A 76 6.49 0.82 -6.28
N ALA A 77 6.94 0.04 -7.27
CA ALA A 77 7.71 0.48 -8.43
C ALA A 77 7.47 -0.44 -9.63
N THR A 78 7.74 0.06 -10.84
CA THR A 78 7.70 -0.78 -12.06
C THR A 78 8.97 -1.61 -12.16
N VAL A 79 8.80 -2.92 -12.33
CA VAL A 79 9.90 -3.89 -12.43
C VAL A 79 10.30 -4.09 -13.89
N VAL A 80 11.60 -4.08 -14.15
CA VAL A 80 12.21 -4.32 -15.47
C VAL A 80 13.13 -5.53 -15.36
N GLU A 81 12.94 -6.51 -16.25
CA GLU A 81 13.81 -7.69 -16.28
C GLU A 81 15.24 -7.35 -16.70
N ARG A 82 16.20 -7.95 -16.00
CA ARG A 82 17.57 -7.97 -16.46
C ARG A 82 17.74 -8.97 -17.59
N LYS A 83 18.07 -8.44 -18.78
CA LYS A 83 18.45 -9.26 -19.95
C LYS A 83 19.55 -10.29 -19.64
N SER A 84 20.41 -10.01 -18.66
CA SER A 84 21.57 -10.86 -18.31
C SER A 84 21.24 -12.08 -17.46
N THR A 85 20.13 -12.10 -16.70
CA THR A 85 19.86 -13.19 -15.75
C THR A 85 18.94 -14.27 -16.32
N LYS A 86 18.18 -14.02 -17.42
CA LYS A 86 17.12 -14.90 -17.96
C LYS A 86 16.04 -15.35 -16.95
N GLU A 87 16.19 -15.01 -15.67
CA GLU A 87 15.28 -15.36 -14.58
C GLU A 87 14.10 -14.39 -14.58
N ARG A 88 12.90 -14.97 -14.62
CA ARG A 88 11.61 -14.27 -14.55
C ARG A 88 11.22 -14.14 -13.09
N VAL A 89 11.54 -13.03 -12.44
CA VAL A 89 11.31 -12.90 -11.00
C VAL A 89 10.10 -12.02 -10.70
N LEU A 90 9.15 -12.55 -9.92
CA LEU A 90 8.07 -11.76 -9.32
C LEU A 90 8.45 -11.33 -7.91
N ILE A 91 8.16 -10.07 -7.58
CA ILE A 91 8.60 -9.45 -6.32
C ILE A 91 7.42 -9.29 -5.36
N ASN A 92 6.23 -9.01 -5.87
CA ASN A 92 5.04 -8.77 -5.07
C ASN A 92 4.15 -10.01 -5.04
N ASN A 93 3.50 -10.26 -3.90
CA ASN A 93 2.50 -11.30 -3.74
C ASN A 93 1.35 -11.18 -4.77
N PHE A 94 0.86 -9.97 -4.99
CA PHE A 94 -0.27 -9.76 -5.91
C PHE A 94 0.09 -10.02 -7.37
N ASP A 95 1.38 -9.92 -7.74
CA ASP A 95 1.81 -10.38 -9.07
C ASP A 95 1.59 -11.89 -9.22
N TYR A 96 1.83 -12.67 -8.16
CA TYR A 96 1.55 -14.11 -8.15
C TYR A 96 0.04 -14.40 -8.19
N LEU A 97 -0.77 -13.62 -7.47
CA LEU A 97 -2.23 -13.74 -7.52
C LEU A 97 -2.76 -13.51 -8.94
N VAL A 98 -2.34 -12.42 -9.59
CA VAL A 98 -2.77 -12.10 -10.96
C VAL A 98 -2.20 -13.12 -11.95
N ALA A 99 -0.93 -13.52 -11.80
CA ALA A 99 -0.35 -14.57 -12.63
C ALA A 99 -1.17 -15.87 -12.54
N TYR A 100 -1.57 -16.28 -11.34
CA TYR A 100 -2.42 -17.46 -11.13
C TYR A 100 -3.82 -17.28 -11.75
N ALA A 101 -4.50 -16.17 -11.44
CA ALA A 101 -5.86 -15.90 -11.90
C ALA A 101 -5.98 -15.84 -13.44
N VAL A 102 -4.90 -15.43 -14.10
CA VAL A 102 -4.79 -15.39 -15.56
C VAL A 102 -4.36 -16.76 -16.12
N GLU A 103 -3.31 -17.37 -15.57
CA GLU A 103 -2.72 -18.61 -16.11
C GLU A 103 -3.70 -19.79 -16.10
N ARG A 104 -4.62 -19.85 -15.13
CA ARG A 104 -5.64 -20.93 -15.07
C ARG A 104 -6.54 -21.03 -16.31
N TYR A 105 -6.67 -19.96 -17.10
CA TYR A 105 -7.43 -19.99 -18.35
C TYR A 105 -6.57 -20.28 -19.59
N ILE A 106 -5.25 -20.25 -19.44
CA ILE A 106 -4.28 -20.59 -20.48
C ILE A 106 -3.87 -22.06 -20.33
N ASN A 107 -3.60 -22.49 -19.10
CA ASN A 107 -3.24 -23.84 -18.71
C ASN A 107 -4.24 -24.38 -17.68
N GLU A 108 -5.26 -25.10 -18.15
CA GLU A 108 -6.35 -25.65 -17.32
C GLU A 108 -5.85 -26.57 -16.19
N GLY A 109 -4.68 -27.21 -16.36
CA GLY A 109 -4.09 -28.11 -15.37
C GLY A 109 -3.39 -27.42 -14.21
N ILE A 110 -3.08 -26.11 -14.33
CA ILE A 110 -2.24 -25.41 -13.34
C ILE A 110 -2.88 -25.38 -11.95
N ARG A 111 -4.21 -25.27 -11.86
CA ARG A 111 -4.92 -25.16 -10.59
C ARG A 111 -4.69 -26.37 -9.70
N SER A 112 -4.99 -27.57 -10.22
CA SER A 112 -4.84 -28.82 -9.47
C SER A 112 -3.37 -29.09 -9.14
N ASP A 113 -2.47 -28.79 -10.07
CA ASP A 113 -1.02 -28.92 -9.88
C ASP A 113 -0.51 -28.05 -8.73
N LEU A 114 -0.86 -26.75 -8.71
CA LEU A 114 -0.47 -25.85 -7.63
C LEU A 114 -1.09 -26.23 -6.28
N TYR A 115 -2.36 -26.63 -6.27
CA TYR A 115 -3.03 -27.10 -5.04
C TYR A 115 -2.34 -28.32 -4.43
N GLU A 116 -2.01 -29.34 -5.23
CA GLU A 116 -1.30 -30.52 -4.72
C GLU A 116 0.13 -30.18 -4.28
N LYS A 117 0.85 -29.30 -4.99
CA LYS A 117 2.17 -28.81 -4.53
C LYS A 117 2.08 -28.09 -3.18
N LEU A 118 1.08 -27.24 -2.96
CA LEU A 118 0.84 -26.57 -1.67
C LEU A 118 0.55 -27.58 -0.55
N LYS A 119 -0.26 -28.59 -0.83
CA LYS A 119 -0.59 -29.68 0.10
C LYS A 119 0.62 -30.55 0.43
N GLU A 120 1.55 -30.70 -0.50
CA GLU A 120 2.84 -31.38 -0.29
C GLU A 120 3.89 -30.51 0.42
N GLY A 121 3.64 -29.21 0.58
CA GLY A 121 4.59 -28.25 1.17
C GLY A 121 5.69 -27.79 0.20
N LYS A 122 5.50 -27.98 -1.11
CA LYS A 122 6.45 -27.62 -2.18
C LYS A 122 6.27 -26.17 -2.64
N LEU A 123 6.45 -25.23 -1.72
CA LEU A 123 6.27 -23.80 -1.99
C LEU A 123 7.18 -23.28 -3.10
N GLU A 124 8.44 -23.72 -3.15
CA GLU A 124 9.38 -23.31 -4.20
C GLU A 124 8.84 -23.65 -5.59
N ASP A 125 8.35 -24.88 -5.77
CA ASP A 125 7.77 -25.34 -7.03
C ASP A 125 6.53 -24.54 -7.44
N VAL A 126 5.68 -24.14 -6.49
CA VAL A 126 4.51 -23.29 -6.73
C VAL A 126 4.95 -21.95 -7.32
N LEU A 127 5.91 -21.30 -6.67
CA LEU A 127 6.39 -19.98 -7.10
C LEU A 127 7.10 -20.08 -8.46
N GLU A 128 7.95 -21.08 -8.67
CA GLU A 128 8.63 -21.30 -9.96
C GLU A 128 7.65 -21.60 -11.11
N THR A 129 6.56 -22.32 -10.84
CA THR A 129 5.55 -22.62 -11.84
C THR A 129 4.88 -21.34 -12.33
N LEU A 130 4.52 -20.44 -11.40
CA LEU A 130 3.91 -19.15 -11.73
C LEU A 130 4.89 -18.19 -12.43
N GLU A 131 6.18 -18.21 -12.07
CA GLU A 131 7.20 -17.39 -12.74
C GLU A 131 7.50 -17.84 -14.19
N LYS A 132 7.28 -19.13 -14.48
CA LYS A 132 7.45 -19.70 -15.84
C LYS A 132 6.17 -19.61 -16.68
N ALA A 133 5.04 -19.24 -16.07
CA ALA A 133 3.72 -19.13 -16.70
C ALA A 133 3.71 -18.16 -17.90
N GLN A 134 2.79 -18.39 -18.85
CA GLN A 134 2.57 -17.46 -19.97
C GLN A 134 1.95 -16.14 -19.50
N ALA A 135 1.12 -16.19 -18.46
CA ALA A 135 0.48 -15.03 -17.81
C ALA A 135 1.47 -13.93 -17.40
N MET A 136 2.75 -14.27 -17.20
CA MET A 136 3.81 -13.31 -16.92
C MET A 136 3.94 -12.20 -17.96
N ARG A 137 3.61 -12.49 -19.24
CA ARG A 137 3.61 -11.45 -20.29
C ARG A 137 2.58 -10.36 -19.98
N LEU A 138 1.41 -10.75 -19.48
CA LEU A 138 0.31 -9.84 -19.13
C LEU A 138 0.61 -9.06 -17.84
N VAL A 139 1.08 -9.75 -16.79
CA VAL A 139 1.45 -9.11 -15.51
C VAL A 139 2.50 -8.01 -15.71
N ARG A 140 3.53 -8.29 -16.53
CA ARG A 140 4.57 -7.29 -16.85
C ARG A 140 4.02 -6.12 -17.63
N HIS A 141 3.11 -6.41 -18.56
CA HIS A 141 2.51 -5.34 -19.35
C HIS A 141 1.69 -4.41 -18.45
N LEU A 142 0.88 -4.94 -17.53
CA LEU A 142 0.20 -4.15 -16.50
C LEU A 142 1.19 -3.34 -15.65
N SER A 143 2.28 -3.96 -15.17
CA SER A 143 3.34 -3.27 -14.40
C SER A 143 4.00 -2.13 -15.19
N SER A 144 4.19 -2.30 -16.50
CA SER A 144 4.75 -1.26 -17.38
C SER A 144 3.80 -0.06 -17.58
N MET A 145 2.49 -0.28 -17.45
CA MET A 145 1.47 0.76 -17.53
C MET A 145 1.17 1.43 -16.18
N ARG A 146 1.88 1.04 -15.11
CA ARG A 146 1.66 1.54 -13.74
C ARG A 146 1.41 3.06 -13.67
N PRO A 147 2.20 3.95 -14.30
CA PRO A 147 1.96 5.40 -14.18
C PRO A 147 0.59 5.82 -14.72
N LYS A 148 0.21 5.30 -15.89
CA LYS A 148 -1.08 5.59 -16.53
C LYS A 148 -2.24 5.00 -15.73
N LEU A 149 -2.09 3.75 -15.27
CA LEU A 149 -3.10 3.10 -14.44
C LEU A 149 -3.30 3.82 -13.10
N ALA A 150 -2.24 4.36 -12.51
CA ALA A 150 -2.33 5.18 -11.31
C ALA A 150 -3.13 6.47 -11.54
N GLU A 151 -2.91 7.14 -12.67
CA GLU A 151 -3.67 8.33 -13.07
C GLU A 151 -5.15 8.00 -13.31
N ILE A 152 -5.44 6.94 -14.06
CA ILE A 152 -6.81 6.47 -14.30
C ILE A 152 -7.50 6.16 -12.97
N TYR A 153 -6.85 5.40 -12.09
CA TYR A 153 -7.42 5.03 -10.79
C TYR A 153 -7.67 6.27 -9.91
N GLU A 154 -6.74 7.23 -9.87
CA GLU A 154 -6.87 8.47 -9.10
C GLU A 154 -8.10 9.29 -9.51
N VAL A 155 -8.43 9.30 -10.80
CA VAL A 155 -9.63 9.96 -11.31
C VAL A 155 -10.88 9.13 -11.02
N LEU A 156 -10.84 7.82 -11.29
CA LEU A 156 -12.00 6.94 -11.10
C LEU A 156 -12.45 6.86 -9.64
N ARG A 157 -11.52 6.81 -8.67
CA ARG A 157 -11.86 6.71 -7.24
C ARG A 157 -12.63 7.94 -6.73
N ALA A 158 -12.50 9.08 -7.41
CA ALA A 158 -13.21 10.32 -7.08
C ALA A 158 -14.62 10.38 -7.65
N ILE A 159 -14.94 9.55 -8.66
CA ILE A 159 -16.27 9.49 -9.27
C ILE A 159 -17.18 8.64 -8.40
N PRO A 160 -18.28 9.18 -7.85
CA PRO A 160 -19.21 8.38 -7.07
C PRO A 160 -20.11 7.53 -7.97
N SER A 161 -20.61 6.40 -7.46
CA SER A 161 -21.60 5.54 -8.15
C SER A 161 -22.96 6.26 -8.30
N ASP A 162 -23.35 7.04 -7.30
CA ASP A 162 -24.52 7.93 -7.29
C ASP A 162 -24.09 9.37 -6.99
N THR A 163 -24.68 10.35 -7.65
CA THR A 163 -24.29 11.75 -7.51
C THR A 163 -25.13 12.52 -6.48
N ARG A 164 -26.15 11.91 -5.88
CA ARG A 164 -27.07 12.58 -4.96
C ARG A 164 -26.49 12.66 -3.54
N PRO A 165 -26.68 13.76 -2.80
CA PRO A 165 -26.20 13.90 -1.42
C PRO A 165 -26.64 12.73 -0.53
N GLY A 166 -25.69 12.07 0.13
CA GLY A 166 -25.95 10.94 1.03
C GLY A 166 -26.02 9.57 0.36
N LEU A 167 -26.01 9.50 -0.98
CA LEU A 167 -25.89 8.26 -1.76
C LEU A 167 -24.53 8.14 -2.46
N ASN A 168 -23.76 9.23 -2.46
CA ASN A 168 -22.42 9.37 -3.03
C ASN A 168 -21.29 8.85 -2.13
N LEU A 169 -21.54 7.74 -1.42
CA LEU A 169 -20.61 7.14 -0.46
C LEU A 169 -19.56 6.25 -1.14
N THR A 170 -19.99 5.52 -2.16
CA THR A 170 -19.17 4.51 -2.85
C THR A 170 -18.66 5.04 -4.18
N SER A 171 -17.41 4.71 -4.52
CA SER A 171 -16.82 5.02 -5.81
C SER A 171 -17.35 4.13 -6.91
N LEU A 172 -17.27 4.64 -8.13
CA LEU A 172 -17.65 3.91 -9.34
C LEU A 172 -16.88 2.57 -9.49
N PRO A 173 -15.54 2.49 -9.30
CA PRO A 173 -14.82 1.22 -9.34
C PRO A 173 -15.31 0.19 -8.31
N SER A 174 -15.47 0.60 -7.04
CA SER A 174 -15.93 -0.31 -5.98
C SER A 174 -17.34 -0.82 -6.25
N HIS A 175 -18.24 0.03 -6.76
CA HIS A 175 -19.58 -0.37 -7.21
C HIS A 175 -19.51 -1.40 -8.33
N MET A 176 -18.75 -1.14 -9.39
CA MET A 176 -18.62 -2.06 -10.53
C MET A 176 -18.04 -3.42 -10.13
N LEU A 177 -17.05 -3.44 -9.24
CA LEU A 177 -16.46 -4.67 -8.71
C LEU A 177 -17.44 -5.47 -7.83
N LEU A 178 -18.17 -4.78 -6.94
CA LEU A 178 -19.19 -5.41 -6.10
C LEU A 178 -20.37 -5.95 -6.93
N THR A 179 -20.83 -5.19 -7.91
CA THR A 179 -21.86 -5.66 -8.86
C THR A 179 -21.39 -6.91 -9.59
N SER A 180 -20.13 -6.96 -10.05
CA SER A 180 -19.58 -8.14 -10.73
C SER A 180 -19.53 -9.38 -9.84
N VAL A 181 -19.00 -9.26 -8.62
CA VAL A 181 -18.89 -10.43 -7.73
C VAL A 181 -20.25 -10.92 -7.24
N ILE A 182 -21.22 -10.01 -7.03
CA ILE A 182 -22.60 -10.38 -6.70
C ILE A 182 -23.25 -11.05 -7.91
N ALA A 183 -23.10 -10.50 -9.11
CA ALA A 183 -23.65 -11.10 -10.33
C ALA A 183 -23.11 -12.52 -10.56
N TRP A 184 -21.82 -12.74 -10.31
CA TRP A 184 -21.21 -14.07 -10.32
C TRP A 184 -21.86 -15.00 -9.28
N SER A 185 -22.08 -14.52 -8.05
CA SER A 185 -22.69 -15.33 -6.98
C SER A 185 -24.15 -15.71 -7.24
N LEU A 186 -24.91 -14.85 -7.93
CA LEU A 186 -26.33 -15.07 -8.22
C LEU A 186 -26.57 -16.11 -9.33
N GLN A 187 -25.56 -16.43 -10.14
CA GLN A 187 -25.61 -17.45 -11.20
C GLN A 187 -25.68 -18.89 -10.65
N SER A 188 -26.31 -19.07 -9.48
CA SER A 188 -26.27 -20.21 -8.58
C SER A 188 -26.72 -21.54 -9.22
N GLN A 189 -25.78 -22.21 -9.90
CA GLN A 189 -25.55 -23.67 -9.95
C GLN A 189 -24.12 -23.97 -10.48
N GLY A 190 -23.12 -23.15 -10.12
CA GLY A 190 -21.73 -23.38 -10.52
C GLY A 190 -21.37 -23.01 -11.96
N TYR A 191 -22.14 -22.15 -12.62
CA TYR A 191 -21.75 -21.63 -13.93
C TYR A 191 -21.07 -20.27 -13.77
N ASP A 192 -19.84 -20.15 -14.26
CA ASP A 192 -19.25 -18.85 -14.58
C ASP A 192 -19.74 -18.42 -15.96
N LEU A 193 -20.52 -17.33 -16.04
CA LEU A 193 -20.91 -16.68 -17.31
C LEU A 193 -20.00 -15.46 -17.56
N PRO A 194 -18.90 -15.61 -18.31
CA PRO A 194 -17.88 -14.57 -18.47
C PRO A 194 -18.45 -13.30 -19.11
N THR A 195 -19.43 -13.47 -20.00
CA THR A 195 -20.16 -12.37 -20.64
C THR A 195 -20.91 -11.51 -19.62
N ILE A 196 -21.59 -12.13 -18.65
CA ILE A 196 -22.34 -11.40 -17.62
C ILE A 196 -21.37 -10.73 -16.65
N ARG A 197 -20.30 -11.43 -16.26
CA ARG A 197 -19.26 -10.85 -15.39
C ARG A 197 -18.63 -9.62 -16.01
N LEU A 198 -18.18 -9.73 -17.26
CA LEU A 198 -17.60 -8.60 -17.98
C LEU A 198 -18.60 -7.47 -18.24
N ALA A 199 -19.85 -7.80 -18.55
CA ALA A 199 -20.91 -6.79 -18.67
C ALA A 199 -21.14 -6.07 -17.34
N SER A 200 -21.08 -6.79 -16.21
CA SER A 200 -21.19 -6.22 -14.86
C SER A 200 -20.04 -5.29 -14.55
N ILE A 201 -18.81 -5.62 -14.96
CA ILE A 201 -17.66 -4.74 -14.81
C ILE A 201 -17.84 -3.45 -15.60
N PHE A 202 -18.47 -3.47 -16.78
CA PHE A 202 -18.57 -2.28 -17.64
C PHE A 202 -19.94 -1.58 -17.64
N HIS A 203 -20.96 -2.09 -16.92
CA HIS A 203 -22.36 -1.63 -17.05
C HIS A 203 -22.51 -0.11 -16.87
N ASP A 204 -21.73 0.46 -15.95
CA ASP A 204 -21.78 1.88 -15.57
C ASP A 204 -20.58 2.70 -16.08
N VAL A 205 -19.77 2.15 -16.99
CA VAL A 205 -18.57 2.84 -17.52
C VAL A 205 -18.91 4.19 -18.17
N GLY A 206 -20.11 4.33 -18.73
CA GLY A 206 -20.61 5.59 -19.30
C GLY A 206 -20.74 6.74 -18.28
N LYS A 207 -20.80 6.43 -16.97
CA LYS A 207 -20.79 7.45 -15.92
C LYS A 207 -19.50 8.25 -15.91
N ILE A 208 -18.37 7.71 -16.42
CA ILE A 208 -17.09 8.43 -16.43
C ILE A 208 -17.22 9.76 -17.21
N ALA A 209 -17.71 9.70 -18.46
CA ALA A 209 -17.86 10.88 -19.32
C ALA A 209 -19.23 11.57 -19.25
N SER A 210 -20.30 10.81 -18.99
CA SER A 210 -21.68 11.28 -19.18
C SER A 210 -22.63 10.73 -18.10
N TYR A 211 -22.40 11.10 -16.83
CA TYR A 211 -23.19 10.59 -15.70
C TYR A 211 -24.70 10.84 -15.79
N ARG A 212 -25.15 11.90 -16.50
CA ARG A 212 -26.59 12.20 -16.68
C ARG A 212 -27.26 11.27 -17.69
N ASN A 213 -26.52 10.82 -18.69
CA ASN A 213 -26.99 9.95 -19.78
C ASN A 213 -26.04 8.76 -19.90
N HIS A 214 -25.76 8.09 -18.78
CA HIS A 214 -24.68 7.12 -18.70
C HIS A 214 -24.92 5.90 -19.59
N VAL A 215 -26.18 5.56 -19.88
CA VAL A 215 -26.54 4.53 -20.86
C VAL A 215 -25.99 4.91 -22.24
N LYS A 216 -26.26 6.12 -22.72
CA LYS A 216 -25.73 6.64 -24.00
C LYS A 216 -24.20 6.75 -23.96
N GLY A 217 -23.64 7.21 -22.85
CA GLY A 217 -22.20 7.25 -22.67
C GLY A 217 -21.54 5.87 -22.73
N GLY A 218 -22.23 4.83 -22.22
CA GLY A 218 -21.80 3.44 -22.32
C GLY A 218 -21.90 2.91 -23.75
N GLU A 219 -22.93 3.28 -24.49
CA GLU A 219 -23.05 2.97 -25.92
C GLU A 219 -21.88 3.54 -26.72
N GLU A 220 -21.60 4.84 -26.55
CA GLU A 220 -20.50 5.53 -27.19
C GLU A 220 -19.15 4.90 -26.81
N PHE A 221 -18.95 4.54 -25.54
CA PHE A 221 -17.75 3.84 -25.06
C PHE A 221 -17.54 2.49 -25.77
N PHE A 222 -18.57 1.64 -25.81
CA PHE A 222 -18.45 0.33 -26.44
C PHE A 222 -18.25 0.43 -27.95
N ASP A 223 -18.97 1.33 -28.62
CA ASP A 223 -18.87 1.48 -30.07
C ASP A 223 -17.45 1.95 -30.46
N GLN A 224 -16.86 2.87 -29.69
CA GLN A 224 -15.48 3.32 -29.87
C GLN A 224 -14.47 2.21 -29.54
N LEU A 225 -14.63 1.53 -28.40
CA LEU A 225 -13.75 0.42 -28.01
C LEU A 225 -13.75 -0.67 -29.09
N LEU A 226 -14.92 -1.15 -29.51
CA LEU A 226 -15.08 -2.15 -30.57
C LEU A 226 -14.49 -1.68 -31.92
N GLY A 227 -14.52 -0.38 -32.19
CA GLY A 227 -13.87 0.25 -33.34
C GLY A 227 -12.34 0.17 -33.28
N LYS A 228 -11.75 0.31 -32.08
CA LYS A 228 -10.30 0.20 -31.83
C LYS A 228 -9.79 -1.25 -31.77
N LEU A 229 -10.67 -2.25 -31.62
CA LEU A 229 -10.26 -3.65 -31.49
C LEU A 229 -9.76 -4.28 -32.79
N GLU A 230 -8.47 -4.62 -32.80
CA GLU A 230 -7.78 -5.43 -33.80
C GLU A 230 -7.64 -6.89 -33.31
N VAL A 231 -8.76 -7.63 -33.25
CA VAL A 231 -8.81 -9.03 -32.74
C VAL A 231 -9.61 -9.94 -33.67
N SER A 232 -9.54 -11.26 -33.45
CA SER A 232 -10.27 -12.29 -34.19
C SER A 232 -11.78 -12.02 -34.21
N ARG A 233 -12.44 -12.47 -35.28
CA ARG A 233 -13.89 -12.26 -35.47
C ARG A 233 -14.71 -12.92 -34.36
N GLU A 234 -14.28 -14.10 -33.93
CA GLU A 234 -14.92 -14.88 -32.88
C GLU A 234 -14.83 -14.16 -31.53
N PHE A 235 -13.64 -13.66 -31.18
CA PHE A 235 -13.45 -12.92 -29.93
C PHE A 235 -14.21 -11.59 -29.94
N LYS A 236 -14.15 -10.85 -31.06
CA LYS A 236 -14.93 -9.61 -31.26
C LYS A 236 -16.44 -9.85 -31.13
N SER A 237 -16.94 -10.97 -31.66
CA SER A 237 -18.35 -11.35 -31.55
C SER A 237 -18.79 -11.55 -30.09
N GLU A 238 -17.96 -12.18 -29.26
CA GLU A 238 -18.26 -12.32 -27.83
C GLU A 238 -18.28 -10.97 -27.11
N LEU A 239 -17.35 -10.06 -27.44
CA LEU A 239 -17.33 -8.70 -26.87
C LEU A 239 -18.54 -7.85 -27.29
N ILE A 240 -19.09 -8.08 -28.49
CA ILE A 240 -20.36 -7.47 -28.91
C ILE A 240 -21.52 -7.96 -28.03
N LYS A 241 -21.56 -9.25 -27.67
CA LYS A 241 -22.58 -9.79 -26.75
C LYS A 241 -22.46 -9.17 -25.36
N VAL A 242 -21.24 -8.97 -24.88
CA VAL A 242 -20.95 -8.27 -23.61
C VAL A 242 -21.51 -6.85 -23.66
N ALA A 243 -21.18 -6.10 -24.71
CA ALA A 243 -21.68 -4.75 -24.90
C ALA A 243 -23.22 -4.72 -24.93
N GLY A 244 -23.85 -5.66 -25.63
CA GLY A 244 -25.31 -5.80 -25.65
C GLY A 244 -25.91 -6.00 -24.25
N LYS A 245 -25.33 -6.90 -23.45
CA LYS A 245 -25.79 -7.15 -22.08
C LYS A 245 -25.57 -5.97 -21.14
N ALA A 246 -24.43 -5.29 -21.25
CA ALA A 246 -24.15 -4.07 -20.50
C ALA A 246 -25.10 -2.94 -20.89
N LYS A 247 -25.54 -2.84 -22.15
CA LYS A 247 -26.51 -1.82 -22.61
C LYS A 247 -27.93 -2.04 -22.07
N THR A 248 -28.36 -3.29 -21.90
CA THR A 248 -29.76 -3.62 -21.56
C THR A 248 -30.05 -3.73 -20.05
N HIS A 249 -29.09 -3.43 -19.16
CA HIS A 249 -29.24 -3.69 -17.72
C HIS A 249 -30.31 -2.85 -16.99
N HIS A 250 -30.92 -1.87 -17.65
CA HIS A 250 -32.08 -1.10 -17.13
C HIS A 250 -33.43 -1.65 -17.62
N GLN A 251 -33.44 -2.79 -18.32
CA GLN A 251 -34.66 -3.38 -18.89
C GLN A 251 -35.38 -4.33 -17.92
N GLY A 252 -34.80 -4.62 -16.75
CA GLY A 252 -35.51 -5.18 -15.59
C GLY A 252 -35.58 -6.71 -15.52
N GLU A 253 -34.71 -7.42 -16.26
CA GLU A 253 -34.71 -8.89 -16.31
C GLU A 253 -33.28 -9.44 -16.43
N GLY A 254 -32.71 -9.95 -15.31
CA GLY A 254 -31.47 -10.74 -15.35
C GLY A 254 -30.60 -10.65 -14.09
N PHE A 255 -29.55 -11.48 -14.04
CA PHE A 255 -28.59 -11.51 -12.92
C PHE A 255 -27.85 -10.19 -12.72
N LEU A 256 -27.55 -9.47 -13.81
CA LEU A 256 -26.87 -8.17 -13.76
C LEU A 256 -27.76 -7.13 -13.06
N ASP A 257 -29.03 -7.03 -13.45
CA ASP A 257 -29.98 -6.05 -12.91
C ASP A 257 -30.18 -6.28 -11.40
N VAL A 258 -30.35 -7.54 -10.99
CA VAL A 258 -30.43 -7.91 -9.56
C VAL A 258 -29.13 -7.60 -8.83
N ALA A 259 -27.97 -7.85 -9.43
CA ALA A 259 -26.68 -7.57 -8.81
C ALA A 259 -26.40 -6.07 -8.69
N ASP A 260 -26.75 -5.27 -9.69
CA ASP A 260 -26.64 -3.81 -9.65
C ASP A 260 -27.60 -3.24 -8.61
N ASP A 261 -28.83 -3.75 -8.54
CA ASP A 261 -29.78 -3.42 -7.48
C ASP A 261 -29.27 -3.79 -6.10
N LEU A 262 -28.63 -4.95 -5.93
CA LEU A 262 -28.07 -5.41 -4.67
C LEU A 262 -26.83 -4.61 -4.27
N SER A 263 -25.89 -4.38 -5.19
CA SER A 263 -24.69 -3.55 -4.99
C SER A 263 -25.08 -2.12 -4.64
N SER A 264 -25.99 -1.54 -5.43
CA SER A 264 -26.65 -0.27 -5.09
C SER A 264 -27.38 -0.37 -3.77
N ALA A 265 -27.97 -1.51 -3.39
CA ALA A 265 -28.65 -1.70 -2.12
C ALA A 265 -27.71 -1.84 -0.91
N MET A 266 -26.45 -2.23 -1.13
CA MET A 266 -25.38 -2.04 -0.15
C MET A 266 -25.26 -0.56 0.20
N ASP A 267 -25.58 0.31 -0.76
CA ASP A 267 -25.67 1.76 -0.63
C ASP A 267 -27.10 2.30 -0.44
N ARG A 268 -28.17 1.47 -0.52
CA ARG A 268 -29.60 1.89 -0.35
C ARG A 268 -29.95 2.03 1.12
N ILE A 269 -29.30 3.03 1.66
CA ILE A 269 -29.78 3.83 2.75
C ILE A 269 -30.90 4.75 2.23
N SER A 270 -31.35 4.68 0.95
CA SER A 270 -32.26 5.67 0.33
C SER A 270 -33.53 6.00 1.14
N SER A 271 -34.22 5.03 1.73
CA SER A 271 -35.37 5.30 2.61
C SER A 271 -34.96 6.02 3.90
N VAL A 272 -33.81 5.64 4.46
CA VAL A 272 -33.18 6.25 5.63
C VAL A 272 -32.59 7.63 5.27
N VAL A 273 -32.08 7.84 4.06
CA VAL A 273 -31.62 9.14 3.51
C VAL A 273 -32.81 10.07 3.37
N GLN A 274 -33.90 9.63 2.76
CA GLN A 274 -35.12 10.43 2.63
C GLN A 274 -35.67 10.82 4.01
N LYS A 275 -35.65 9.89 4.97
CA LYS A 275 -36.00 10.17 6.36
C LYS A 275 -35.04 11.18 6.99
N ALA A 276 -33.74 10.98 6.84
CA ALA A 276 -32.69 11.86 7.37
C ALA A 276 -32.81 13.29 6.84
N VAL A 277 -33.07 13.43 5.53
CA VAL A 277 -33.31 14.72 4.86
C VAL A 277 -34.60 15.36 5.36
N LYS A 278 -35.72 14.62 5.40
CA LYS A 278 -37.03 15.14 5.83
C LYS A 278 -37.05 15.63 7.27
N GLU A 279 -36.35 14.92 8.15
CA GLU A 279 -36.29 15.24 9.58
C GLU A 279 -35.25 16.32 9.91
N ASN A 280 -34.46 16.77 8.94
CA ASN A 280 -33.48 17.85 9.13
C ASN A 280 -34.05 19.19 8.59
N PRO A 281 -34.49 20.12 9.46
CA PRO A 281 -35.07 21.39 9.04
C PRO A 281 -34.10 22.23 8.19
N GLY A 282 -32.80 22.02 8.37
CA GLY A 282 -31.73 22.66 7.64
C GLY A 282 -31.47 22.06 6.27
N LEU A 283 -32.27 21.11 5.74
CA LEU A 283 -32.09 20.45 4.42
C LEU A 283 -33.34 20.53 3.50
N LYS A 284 -34.24 21.50 3.70
CA LYS A 284 -35.50 21.60 2.93
C LYS A 284 -35.32 21.78 1.42
N ASP A 285 -34.31 22.54 1.00
CA ASP A 285 -33.90 22.72 -0.39
C ASP A 285 -33.45 21.39 -1.04
N VAL A 286 -32.70 20.59 -0.29
CA VAL A 286 -32.26 19.24 -0.70
C VAL A 286 -33.44 18.28 -0.74
N GLU A 287 -34.36 18.36 0.23
CA GLU A 287 -35.60 17.58 0.25
C GLU A 287 -36.45 17.83 -1.01
N GLU A 288 -36.54 19.09 -1.46
CA GLU A 288 -37.23 19.45 -2.69
C GLU A 288 -36.62 18.76 -3.91
N CYS A 289 -35.29 18.71 -4.01
CA CYS A 289 -34.60 18.02 -5.10
C CYS A 289 -34.87 16.50 -5.12
N PHE A 290 -35.03 15.88 -3.94
CA PHE A 290 -35.40 14.45 -3.83
C PHE A 290 -36.86 14.17 -4.22
N ARG A 291 -37.76 15.17 -4.16
CA ARG A 291 -39.16 15.02 -4.60
C ARG A 291 -39.33 15.06 -6.12
N ARG A 292 -38.35 15.60 -6.84
CA ARG A 292 -38.33 15.65 -8.31
C ARG A 292 -37.89 14.29 -8.88
N SER A 293 -38.24 14.00 -10.14
CA SER A 293 -37.89 12.74 -10.80
C SER A 293 -36.99 12.93 -12.02
N GLY A 294 -36.12 11.94 -12.28
CA GLY A 294 -35.30 11.90 -13.48
C GLY A 294 -34.41 13.14 -13.63
N LYS A 295 -34.43 13.74 -14.83
CA LYS A 295 -33.59 14.88 -15.19
C LYS A 295 -33.81 16.10 -14.29
N GLU A 296 -35.04 16.37 -13.86
CA GLU A 296 -35.37 17.53 -13.00
C GLU A 296 -34.74 17.42 -11.61
N SER A 297 -34.54 16.20 -11.11
CA SER A 297 -33.84 15.96 -9.85
C SER A 297 -32.35 16.27 -9.99
N PHE A 298 -31.71 15.78 -11.05
CA PHE A 298 -30.31 16.10 -11.35
C PHE A 298 -30.09 17.60 -11.55
N ASP A 299 -30.95 18.26 -12.33
CA ASP A 299 -30.86 19.71 -12.56
C ASP A 299 -31.03 20.50 -11.25
N CYS A 300 -31.86 20.01 -10.32
CA CYS A 300 -32.00 20.60 -8.98
C CYS A 300 -30.70 20.50 -8.17
N PHE A 301 -30.15 19.30 -8.01
CA PHE A 301 -28.88 19.11 -7.27
C PHE A 301 -27.72 19.88 -7.91
N ASP A 302 -27.69 19.98 -9.23
CA ASP A 302 -26.66 20.69 -9.98
C ASP A 302 -26.71 22.21 -9.82
N SER A 303 -27.88 22.74 -9.47
CA SER A 303 -28.07 24.17 -9.20
C SER A 303 -27.75 24.57 -7.75
N LEU A 304 -27.53 23.60 -6.86
CA LEU A 304 -27.10 23.89 -5.49
C LEU A 304 -25.68 24.49 -5.49
N PRO A 305 -25.40 25.49 -4.65
CA PRO A 305 -24.04 25.93 -4.40
C PRO A 305 -23.16 24.77 -3.93
N GLN A 306 -21.89 24.76 -4.33
CA GLN A 306 -20.97 23.67 -4.01
C GLN A 306 -20.87 23.43 -2.50
N ASP A 307 -20.67 24.48 -1.70
CA ASP A 307 -20.55 24.36 -0.25
C ASP A 307 -21.83 23.78 0.38
N ARG A 308 -22.98 24.12 -0.19
CA ARG A 308 -24.28 23.61 0.24
C ARG A 308 -24.43 22.12 -0.05
N TYR A 309 -24.02 21.67 -1.24
CA TYR A 309 -23.98 20.24 -1.60
C TYR A 309 -23.08 19.43 -0.64
N LYS A 310 -21.90 19.98 -0.31
CA LYS A 310 -20.95 19.36 0.64
C LYS A 310 -21.53 19.28 2.06
N GLU A 311 -22.09 20.38 2.55
CA GLU A 311 -22.74 20.45 3.86
C GLU A 311 -23.87 19.42 3.98
N ALA A 312 -24.76 19.37 2.98
CA ALA A 312 -25.88 18.44 2.95
C ALA A 312 -25.43 16.98 2.99
N THR A 313 -24.44 16.62 2.18
CA THR A 313 -23.89 15.26 2.15
C THR A 313 -23.35 14.83 3.52
N ARG A 314 -22.56 15.70 4.18
CA ARG A 314 -21.97 15.41 5.50
C ARG A 314 -23.05 15.29 6.58
N ALA A 315 -24.01 16.21 6.59
CA ALA A 315 -25.12 16.19 7.55
C ALA A 315 -25.99 14.94 7.41
N ILE A 316 -26.26 14.51 6.18
CA ILE A 316 -27.00 13.27 5.93
C ILE A 316 -26.17 12.08 6.44
N PHE A 317 -24.89 11.96 6.06
CA PHE A 317 -24.04 10.83 6.43
C PHE A 317 -23.97 10.58 7.95
N GLU A 318 -23.75 11.63 8.75
CA GLU A 318 -23.69 11.48 10.21
C GLU A 318 -25.00 10.93 10.79
N LYS A 319 -26.14 11.37 10.25
CA LYS A 319 -27.45 10.83 10.62
C LYS A 319 -27.67 9.39 10.15
N LEU A 320 -27.15 9.02 8.97
CA LEU A 320 -27.20 7.64 8.50
C LEU A 320 -26.47 6.70 9.46
N ARG A 321 -25.30 7.10 9.96
CA ARG A 321 -24.54 6.28 10.93
C ARG A 321 -25.37 5.99 12.18
N GLU A 322 -26.00 7.00 12.75
CA GLU A 322 -26.85 6.86 13.94
C GLU A 322 -28.05 5.94 13.69
N GLU A 323 -28.74 6.09 12.55
CA GLU A 323 -29.93 5.30 12.25
C GLU A 323 -29.62 3.82 11.91
N LEU A 324 -28.46 3.56 11.33
CA LEU A 324 -28.08 2.20 10.88
C LEU A 324 -27.51 1.33 11.99
N GLU A 325 -27.02 1.89 13.10
CA GLU A 325 -26.47 1.12 14.22
C GLU A 325 -27.49 0.15 14.87
N GLY A 326 -28.78 0.49 14.78
CA GLY A 326 -29.91 -0.27 15.35
C GLY A 326 -30.69 -1.14 14.34
N LEU A 327 -30.30 -1.17 13.07
CA LEU A 327 -31.04 -1.90 12.03
C LEU A 327 -30.78 -3.41 12.12
N LYS A 328 -31.86 -4.20 12.22
CA LYS A 328 -31.75 -5.67 12.25
C LYS A 328 -31.10 -6.20 10.98
N SER A 329 -30.20 -7.19 11.15
CA SER A 329 -29.59 -7.88 10.01
C SER A 329 -30.68 -8.60 9.20
N PRO A 330 -30.65 -8.52 7.86
CA PRO A 330 -31.43 -9.39 7.00
C PRO A 330 -31.18 -10.87 7.34
N GLU A 331 -32.27 -11.63 7.55
CA GLU A 331 -32.23 -13.07 7.74
C GLU A 331 -32.50 -13.79 6.41
N GLY A 332 -31.90 -14.97 6.23
CA GLY A 332 -32.09 -15.79 5.03
C GLY A 332 -30.97 -16.80 4.84
N GLU A 333 -31.09 -17.61 3.78
CA GLU A 333 -30.06 -18.57 3.41
C GLU A 333 -28.86 -17.84 2.77
N PRO A 334 -27.61 -18.09 3.19
CA PRO A 334 -26.45 -17.44 2.60
C PRO A 334 -26.31 -17.79 1.11
N VAL A 335 -26.10 -16.77 0.28
CA VAL A 335 -25.78 -16.89 -1.16
C VAL A 335 -24.29 -16.61 -1.38
N LEU A 336 -23.79 -15.55 -0.76
CA LEU A 336 -22.41 -15.10 -0.81
C LEU A 336 -21.94 -14.84 0.62
N ASN A 337 -20.78 -15.38 0.99
CA ASN A 337 -20.12 -15.16 2.27
C ASN A 337 -18.93 -14.23 2.09
N LEU A 338 -18.70 -13.36 3.06
CA LEU A 338 -17.43 -12.67 3.23
C LEU A 338 -16.55 -13.51 4.17
N VAL A 339 -15.41 -13.96 3.66
CA VAL A 339 -14.41 -14.76 4.40
C VAL A 339 -13.25 -13.85 4.77
N TYR A 340 -12.99 -13.69 6.06
CA TYR A 340 -11.83 -12.97 6.57
C TYR A 340 -10.75 -13.96 6.97
N ILE A 341 -9.55 -13.79 6.42
CA ILE A 341 -8.38 -14.63 6.70
C ILE A 341 -7.30 -13.75 7.30
N ASP A 342 -6.70 -14.20 8.39
CA ASP A 342 -5.83 -13.39 9.22
C ASP A 342 -4.58 -14.14 9.66
N PHE A 343 -3.42 -13.50 9.52
CA PHE A 343 -2.15 -14.03 9.98
C PHE A 343 -1.93 -13.70 11.45
N GLN A 344 -1.99 -14.71 12.32
CA GLN A 344 -1.78 -14.51 13.74
C GLN A 344 -0.30 -14.35 14.09
N GLY A 345 0.08 -13.21 14.68
CA GLY A 345 1.43 -12.99 15.20
C GLY A 345 2.49 -12.62 14.16
N ILE A 346 2.14 -11.77 13.18
CA ILE A 346 3.02 -11.30 12.10
C ILE A 346 4.40 -10.85 12.61
N GLN A 347 4.42 -9.93 13.59
CA GLN A 347 5.67 -9.36 14.11
C GLN A 347 6.55 -10.44 14.73
N ARG A 348 5.97 -11.40 15.47
CA ARG A 348 6.70 -12.54 16.04
C ARG A 348 7.26 -13.46 14.96
N PHE A 349 6.53 -13.67 13.87
CA PHE A 349 6.97 -14.48 12.75
C PHE A 349 8.15 -13.82 12.01
N ILE A 350 8.01 -12.55 11.59
CA ILE A 350 9.06 -11.83 10.85
C ILE A 350 10.31 -11.63 11.71
N SER A 351 10.14 -11.24 12.98
CA SER A 351 11.27 -11.05 13.91
C SER A 351 11.97 -12.35 14.31
N SER A 352 11.52 -13.53 13.87
CA SER A 352 12.25 -14.79 14.07
C SER A 352 13.48 -14.94 13.18
N PHE A 353 13.70 -14.04 12.22
CA PHE A 353 14.75 -14.16 11.20
C PHE A 353 15.80 -13.04 11.34
N PRO A 354 17.07 -13.37 11.66
CA PRO A 354 18.11 -12.36 11.88
C PRO A 354 18.77 -11.88 10.59
N LYS A 355 18.67 -12.64 9.48
CA LYS A 355 19.27 -12.29 8.19
C LYS A 355 18.27 -11.55 7.31
N LEU A 356 18.71 -10.46 6.66
CA LEU A 356 17.88 -9.62 5.81
C LEU A 356 17.11 -10.40 4.72
N LYS A 357 17.78 -11.34 4.02
CA LYS A 357 17.14 -12.16 2.99
C LYS A 357 15.97 -12.98 3.53
N GLN A 358 16.16 -13.62 4.69
CA GLN A 358 15.15 -14.45 5.33
C GLN A 358 14.01 -13.59 5.88
N LEU A 359 14.34 -12.45 6.52
CA LEU A 359 13.37 -11.49 7.02
C LEU A 359 12.49 -10.92 5.90
N SER A 360 13.08 -10.46 4.79
CA SER A 360 12.31 -9.96 3.65
C SER A 360 11.48 -11.05 2.97
N THR A 361 11.95 -12.31 2.99
CA THR A 361 11.18 -13.44 2.44
C THR A 361 10.00 -13.80 3.34
N ALA A 362 10.20 -13.81 4.65
CA ALA A 362 9.13 -14.01 5.63
C ALA A 362 8.05 -12.92 5.50
N SER A 363 8.46 -11.67 5.31
CA SER A 363 7.53 -10.55 5.08
C SER A 363 6.68 -10.74 3.82
N PHE A 364 7.28 -11.17 2.70
CA PHE A 364 6.53 -11.51 1.48
C PHE A 364 5.51 -12.63 1.72
N LEU A 365 5.88 -13.64 2.52
CA LEU A 365 5.00 -14.78 2.76
C LEU A 365 3.78 -14.45 3.60
N VAL A 366 3.84 -13.45 4.47
CA VAL A 366 2.69 -13.06 5.30
C VAL A 366 1.48 -12.76 4.41
N ASP A 367 1.64 -11.88 3.43
CA ASP A 367 0.55 -11.55 2.50
C ASP A 367 0.25 -12.73 1.56
N PHE A 368 1.27 -13.46 1.10
CA PHE A 368 1.08 -14.61 0.20
C PHE A 368 0.25 -15.74 0.83
N LEU A 369 0.42 -15.99 2.13
CA LEU A 369 -0.27 -17.05 2.85
C LEU A 369 -1.71 -16.69 3.24
N VAL A 370 -2.06 -15.41 3.33
CA VAL A 370 -3.43 -14.98 3.62
C VAL A 370 -4.25 -14.71 2.37
N SER A 371 -3.63 -14.28 1.26
CA SER A 371 -4.37 -13.95 0.03
C SER A 371 -4.19 -14.99 -1.08
N THR A 372 -3.01 -15.11 -1.68
CA THR A 372 -2.78 -15.98 -2.86
C THR A 372 -3.02 -17.46 -2.56
N VAL A 373 -2.50 -17.96 -1.42
CA VAL A 373 -2.68 -19.38 -1.05
C VAL A 373 -4.15 -19.74 -0.83
N PRO A 374 -4.92 -19.02 0.02
CA PRO A 374 -6.34 -19.30 0.18
C PRO A 374 -7.14 -19.11 -1.09
N PHE A 375 -6.78 -18.14 -1.94
CA PHE A 375 -7.42 -17.96 -3.24
C PHE A 375 -7.27 -19.22 -4.12
N ILE A 376 -6.07 -19.79 -4.23
CA ILE A 376 -5.83 -21.05 -4.97
C ILE A 376 -6.64 -22.21 -4.37
N VAL A 377 -6.67 -22.33 -3.03
CA VAL A 377 -7.40 -23.41 -2.35
C VAL A 377 -8.90 -23.30 -2.61
N ILE A 378 -9.47 -22.11 -2.45
CA ILE A 378 -10.90 -21.86 -2.63
C ILE A 378 -11.31 -22.01 -4.09
N ASP A 379 -10.50 -21.51 -5.03
CA ASP A 379 -10.71 -21.70 -6.46
C ASP A 379 -10.71 -23.19 -6.85
N ASN A 380 -9.80 -23.99 -6.28
CA ASN A 380 -9.80 -25.44 -6.47
C ASN A 380 -11.04 -26.14 -5.89
N LEU A 381 -11.59 -25.64 -4.78
CA LEU A 381 -12.83 -26.18 -4.20
C LEU A 381 -14.07 -25.87 -5.04
N ILE A 382 -14.17 -24.64 -5.55
CA ILE A 382 -15.32 -24.15 -6.32
C ILE A 382 -15.39 -24.82 -7.70
N SER A 383 -14.24 -25.01 -8.31
CA SER A 383 -14.13 -25.47 -9.69
C SER A 383 -14.37 -26.96 -9.93
N GLY A 384 -14.48 -27.77 -8.88
CA GLY A 384 -14.90 -29.17 -8.99
C GLY A 384 -16.33 -29.35 -9.52
N TYR A 385 -17.05 -28.26 -9.79
CA TYR A 385 -18.44 -28.27 -10.22
C TYR A 385 -18.68 -27.29 -11.39
N LYS A 386 -19.09 -27.84 -12.54
CA LYS A 386 -19.54 -27.14 -13.77
C LYS A 386 -18.61 -26.01 -14.28
N ASP A 387 -17.30 -26.20 -14.14
CA ASP A 387 -16.27 -25.24 -14.61
C ASP A 387 -16.44 -23.82 -14.03
N ASN A 388 -16.80 -23.72 -12.75
CA ASN A 388 -16.77 -22.45 -12.03
C ASN A 388 -15.33 -22.05 -11.62
N TYR A 389 -15.10 -20.77 -11.40
CA TYR A 389 -13.83 -20.22 -10.95
C TYR A 389 -14.07 -19.09 -9.96
N LEU A 390 -13.15 -18.92 -9.01
CA LEU A 390 -13.14 -17.76 -8.12
C LEU A 390 -12.63 -16.54 -8.90
N PRO A 391 -13.47 -15.54 -9.19
CA PRO A 391 -13.08 -14.39 -10.00
C PRO A 391 -12.12 -13.47 -9.22
N LEU A 392 -11.25 -12.72 -9.89
CA LEU A 392 -10.25 -11.88 -9.20
C LEU A 392 -10.89 -10.80 -8.32
N GLU A 393 -12.06 -10.27 -8.71
CA GLU A 393 -12.83 -9.29 -7.92
C GLU A 393 -13.42 -9.88 -6.63
N ALA A 394 -13.33 -11.20 -6.43
CA ALA A 394 -13.64 -11.80 -5.13
C ALA A 394 -12.60 -11.42 -4.06
N MET A 395 -11.38 -11.04 -4.44
CA MET A 395 -10.37 -10.51 -3.52
C MET A 395 -10.68 -9.04 -3.22
N LEU A 396 -11.37 -8.81 -2.11
CA LEU A 396 -11.83 -7.49 -1.68
C LEU A 396 -10.76 -6.72 -0.88
N SER A 397 -9.87 -7.42 -0.19
CA SER A 397 -8.65 -6.86 0.43
C SER A 397 -7.64 -7.99 0.65
N GLY A 398 -6.34 -7.71 0.72
CA GLY A 398 -5.32 -8.78 0.82
C GLY A 398 -3.92 -8.37 1.28
N TYR A 399 -3.81 -7.27 2.02
CA TYR A 399 -2.55 -6.67 2.48
C TYR A 399 -2.55 -6.50 4.01
N GLY A 400 -1.37 -6.32 4.60
CA GLY A 400 -1.22 -6.15 6.06
C GLY A 400 -1.48 -7.46 6.81
N GLY A 401 -1.15 -8.60 6.19
CA GLY A 401 -1.32 -9.93 6.80
C GLY A 401 -2.76 -10.34 7.08
N HIS A 402 -3.73 -9.75 6.38
CA HIS A 402 -5.10 -10.25 6.34
C HIS A 402 -5.70 -10.09 4.94
N SER A 403 -6.83 -10.76 4.71
CA SER A 403 -7.58 -10.64 3.46
C SER A 403 -9.08 -10.83 3.66
N MET A 404 -9.87 -10.17 2.83
CA MET A 404 -11.31 -10.39 2.69
C MET A 404 -11.61 -10.99 1.32
N LEU A 405 -12.22 -12.17 1.30
CA LEU A 405 -12.64 -12.85 0.08
C LEU A 405 -14.16 -13.04 0.05
N ALA A 406 -14.80 -12.67 -1.06
CA ALA A 406 -16.19 -13.00 -1.33
C ALA A 406 -16.29 -14.41 -1.92
N VAL A 407 -16.95 -15.32 -1.21
CA VAL A 407 -17.00 -16.75 -1.55
C VAL A 407 -18.44 -17.22 -1.59
N ILE A 408 -18.86 -17.86 -2.68
CA ILE A 408 -20.20 -18.46 -2.79
C ILE A 408 -20.48 -19.41 -1.63
N ALA A 409 -21.69 -19.36 -1.09
CA ALA A 409 -22.05 -20.17 0.07
C ALA A 409 -22.24 -21.66 -0.27
N LYS A 410 -22.60 -21.97 -1.52
CA LYS A 410 -22.88 -23.33 -1.99
C LYS A 410 -22.31 -23.60 -3.38
N VAL A 411 -21.81 -24.83 -3.56
CA VAL A 411 -21.33 -25.38 -4.82
C VAL A 411 -22.03 -26.72 -5.05
N GLY A 412 -22.99 -26.75 -5.99
CA GLY A 412 -23.92 -27.87 -6.08
C GLY A 412 -24.69 -28.04 -4.76
N ASP A 413 -24.70 -29.25 -4.22
CA ASP A 413 -25.33 -29.54 -2.92
C ASP A 413 -24.38 -29.28 -1.72
N LYS A 414 -23.10 -28.98 -1.98
CA LYS A 414 -22.10 -28.80 -0.93
C LYS A 414 -22.13 -27.36 -0.41
N THR A 415 -22.31 -27.21 0.90
CA THR A 415 -22.17 -25.91 1.58
C THR A 415 -20.69 -25.65 1.89
N LEU A 416 -20.20 -24.46 1.53
CA LEU A 416 -18.85 -23.99 1.88
C LEU A 416 -18.91 -23.24 3.22
N SER A 417 -18.95 -23.99 4.32
CA SER A 417 -18.96 -23.42 5.67
C SER A 417 -17.58 -22.94 6.09
N ARG A 418 -17.54 -22.10 7.15
CA ARG A 418 -16.29 -21.67 7.80
C ARG A 418 -15.39 -22.85 8.15
N GLU A 419 -15.96 -23.92 8.71
CA GLU A 419 -15.23 -25.10 9.17
C GLU A 419 -14.61 -25.86 8.00
N GLU A 420 -15.33 -26.02 6.88
CA GLU A 420 -14.77 -26.67 5.68
C GLU A 420 -13.64 -25.82 5.07
N LEU A 421 -13.83 -24.50 4.97
CA LEU A 421 -12.79 -23.60 4.45
C LEU A 421 -11.55 -23.62 5.35
N SER A 422 -11.74 -23.46 6.66
CA SER A 422 -10.68 -23.51 7.66
C SER A 422 -9.94 -24.84 7.60
N LYS A 423 -10.65 -25.96 7.58
CA LYS A 423 -10.06 -27.30 7.48
C LYS A 423 -9.17 -27.44 6.24
N ARG A 424 -9.66 -27.02 5.06
CA ARG A 424 -8.92 -27.17 3.79
C ARG A 424 -7.65 -26.33 3.75
N ILE A 425 -7.70 -25.12 4.30
CA ILE A 425 -6.53 -24.23 4.38
C ILE A 425 -5.53 -24.78 5.41
N MET A 426 -6.00 -25.19 6.59
CA MET A 426 -5.15 -25.67 7.69
C MET A 426 -4.55 -27.07 7.44
N GLU A 427 -5.11 -27.88 6.54
CA GLU A 427 -4.55 -29.18 6.11
C GLU A 427 -3.27 -29.05 5.27
N LEU A 428 -2.93 -27.85 4.78
CA LEU A 428 -1.73 -27.64 3.97
C LEU A 428 -0.45 -27.91 4.77
N LYS A 429 0.37 -28.87 4.31
CA LYS A 429 1.70 -29.14 4.92
C LYS A 429 2.59 -27.90 4.95
N LEU A 430 2.39 -26.96 4.03
CA LEU A 430 3.07 -25.67 4.01
C LEU A 430 2.93 -24.92 5.34
N LEU A 431 1.70 -24.73 5.84
CA LEU A 431 1.44 -23.99 7.08
C LEU A 431 2.09 -24.69 8.29
N LYS A 432 1.98 -26.02 8.33
CA LYS A 432 2.65 -26.84 9.36
C LYS A 432 4.18 -26.69 9.31
N SER A 433 4.78 -26.65 8.13
CA SER A 433 6.23 -26.52 7.97
C SER A 433 6.75 -25.15 8.44
N LEU A 434 5.92 -24.11 8.29
CA LEU A 434 6.20 -22.74 8.68
C LEU A 434 5.84 -22.45 10.14
N ASP A 435 5.18 -23.39 10.83
CA ASP A 435 4.67 -23.19 12.20
C ASP A 435 3.75 -21.95 12.28
N VAL A 436 2.81 -21.86 11.34
CA VAL A 436 1.86 -20.75 11.20
C VAL A 436 0.44 -21.27 11.34
N ASN A 437 -0.37 -20.53 12.10
CA ASN A 437 -1.82 -20.73 12.18
C ASN A 437 -2.54 -19.52 11.55
N LEU A 438 -3.53 -19.79 10.71
CA LEU A 438 -4.34 -18.74 10.08
C LEU A 438 -5.73 -18.71 10.72
N GLY A 439 -6.18 -17.53 11.11
CA GLY A 439 -7.57 -17.32 11.49
C GLY A 439 -8.45 -17.31 10.25
N VAL A 440 -9.50 -18.15 10.23
CA VAL A 440 -10.49 -18.17 9.14
C VAL A 440 -11.86 -17.93 9.75
N TYR A 441 -12.50 -16.85 9.32
CA TYR A 441 -13.80 -16.39 9.82
C TYR A 441 -14.70 -16.10 8.63
N ALA A 442 -16.01 -16.27 8.78
CA ALA A 442 -16.94 -16.06 7.68
C ALA A 442 -18.27 -15.48 8.17
N SER A 443 -18.84 -14.55 7.41
CA SER A 443 -20.18 -14.03 7.65
C SER A 443 -20.94 -13.87 6.33
N PRO A 444 -22.25 -14.17 6.27
CA PRO A 444 -23.04 -13.94 5.08
C PRO A 444 -22.99 -12.48 4.65
N MET A 445 -22.64 -12.25 3.39
CA MET A 445 -22.68 -10.94 2.73
C MET A 445 -24.04 -10.74 2.05
N VAL A 446 -24.47 -11.73 1.27
CA VAL A 446 -25.78 -11.75 0.59
C VAL A 446 -26.57 -12.94 1.08
N VAL A 447 -27.84 -12.70 1.45
CA VAL A 447 -28.78 -13.73 1.90
C VAL A 447 -30.02 -13.77 1.03
N LYS A 448 -30.56 -14.95 0.81
CA LYS A 448 -31.85 -15.18 0.16
C LYS A 448 -32.95 -15.25 1.23
N GLY A 449 -33.71 -14.17 1.36
CA GLY A 449 -34.84 -14.09 2.28
C GLY A 449 -36.17 -14.47 1.62
N GLU A 450 -37.28 -14.22 2.32
CA GLU A 450 -38.63 -14.39 1.75
C GLU A 450 -38.85 -13.46 0.55
N GLY A 451 -38.79 -14.02 -0.66
CA GLY A 451 -39.17 -13.37 -1.91
C GLY A 451 -38.06 -12.69 -2.71
N ARG A 452 -36.87 -12.42 -2.15
CA ARG A 452 -35.70 -11.86 -2.86
C ARG A 452 -34.39 -11.92 -2.08
N GLU A 453 -33.28 -11.78 -2.78
CA GLU A 453 -31.95 -11.56 -2.22
C GLU A 453 -31.85 -10.20 -1.52
N LYS A 454 -31.04 -10.14 -0.47
CA LYS A 454 -30.76 -8.93 0.33
C LYS A 454 -29.29 -8.92 0.73
N VAL A 455 -28.68 -7.73 0.74
CA VAL A 455 -27.28 -7.56 1.21
C VAL A 455 -27.25 -7.07 2.65
N ARG A 456 -26.23 -7.51 3.40
CA ARG A 456 -25.97 -7.08 4.77
C ARG A 456 -25.02 -5.88 4.80
N LEU A 457 -25.18 -5.01 5.79
CA LEU A 457 -24.32 -3.84 5.99
C LEU A 457 -22.93 -4.29 6.48
N TYR A 458 -21.90 -3.47 6.21
CA TYR A 458 -20.54 -3.79 6.66
C TYR A 458 -20.46 -3.93 8.17
N THR A 459 -21.09 -3.03 8.93
CA THR A 459 -21.11 -3.07 10.40
C THR A 459 -21.73 -4.35 10.96
N GLN A 460 -22.73 -4.92 10.27
CA GLN A 460 -23.36 -6.18 10.65
C GLN A 460 -22.42 -7.37 10.39
N ILE A 461 -21.80 -7.39 9.21
CA ILE A 461 -20.84 -8.42 8.82
C ILE A 461 -19.63 -8.39 9.77
N TRP A 462 -19.09 -7.20 10.06
CA TRP A 462 -17.94 -7.04 10.94
C TRP A 462 -18.22 -7.52 12.37
N ARG A 463 -19.40 -7.21 12.93
CA ARG A 463 -19.81 -7.72 14.26
C ARG A 463 -19.80 -9.26 14.31
N ASP A 464 -20.28 -9.92 13.26
CA ASP A 464 -20.26 -11.40 13.20
C ASP A 464 -18.84 -11.96 13.10
N LEU A 465 -17.98 -11.31 12.31
CA LEU A 465 -16.57 -11.71 12.16
C LEU A 465 -15.82 -11.51 13.48
N GLU A 466 -15.97 -10.35 14.11
CA GLU A 466 -15.37 -10.02 15.41
C GLU A 466 -15.80 -10.99 16.50
N ALA A 467 -17.08 -11.38 16.55
CA ALA A 467 -17.56 -12.38 17.49
C ALA A 467 -16.85 -13.74 17.33
N GLN A 468 -16.49 -14.11 16.10
CA GLN A 468 -15.71 -15.34 15.83
C GLN A 468 -14.22 -15.17 16.14
N MET A 469 -13.69 -13.94 16.12
CA MET A 469 -12.29 -13.66 16.45
C MET A 469 -11.98 -13.85 17.94
N LEU A 470 -12.97 -14.01 18.82
CA LEU A 470 -12.75 -14.42 20.21
C LEU A 470 -11.97 -15.74 20.29
N ASP A 471 -12.12 -16.60 19.28
CA ASP A 471 -11.34 -17.85 19.12
C ASP A 471 -9.82 -17.60 19.08
N ARG A 472 -9.36 -16.38 18.73
CA ARG A 472 -7.93 -16.00 18.77
C ARG A 472 -7.31 -16.15 20.16
N SER A 473 -8.13 -16.04 21.20
CA SER A 473 -7.70 -16.15 22.59
C SER A 473 -7.58 -17.61 23.05
N LEU A 474 -8.08 -18.57 22.25
CA LEU A 474 -7.99 -19.99 22.56
C LEU A 474 -6.57 -20.47 22.26
N VAL A 475 -5.81 -20.68 23.33
CA VAL A 475 -4.47 -21.27 23.21
C VAL A 475 -4.61 -22.75 22.88
N THR A 476 -4.28 -23.15 21.66
CA THR A 476 -4.11 -24.56 21.31
C THR A 476 -2.80 -25.06 21.91
N LEU A 477 -2.86 -25.58 23.13
CA LEU A 477 -1.72 -26.22 23.81
C LEU A 477 -1.42 -27.58 23.15
N GLY A 478 -0.68 -27.54 22.04
CA GLY A 478 -0.03 -28.73 21.47
C GLY A 478 1.38 -28.86 22.06
N GLU A 479 1.54 -29.66 23.11
CA GLU A 479 2.87 -29.96 23.63
C GLU A 479 3.54 -31.05 22.78
N ASN A 480 4.55 -30.66 22.00
CA ASN A 480 5.44 -31.63 21.38
C ASN A 480 6.44 -32.09 22.44
N VAL A 481 6.25 -33.30 22.98
CA VAL A 481 7.23 -33.93 23.87
C VAL A 481 8.52 -34.17 23.08
N LEU A 482 9.53 -33.35 23.34
CA LEU A 482 10.84 -33.52 22.73
C LEU A 482 11.57 -34.69 23.41
N GLY A 483 12.11 -35.62 22.61
CA GLY A 483 12.95 -36.68 23.14
C GLY A 483 14.21 -36.13 23.83
N VAL A 484 14.68 -36.83 24.87
CA VAL A 484 15.79 -36.46 25.78
C VAL A 484 17.10 -36.05 25.08
N TYR A 485 17.29 -36.42 23.82
CA TYR A 485 18.51 -36.16 23.05
C TYR A 485 18.34 -35.10 21.93
N ASN A 486 17.14 -34.53 21.74
CA ASN A 486 16.83 -33.65 20.62
C ASN A 486 16.62 -32.20 21.10
N HIS A 487 17.67 -31.59 21.64
CA HIS A 487 17.63 -30.25 22.25
C HIS A 487 18.47 -29.18 21.53
N LYS A 488 19.11 -29.51 20.40
CA LYS A 488 19.90 -28.51 19.66
C LYS A 488 18.97 -27.36 19.23
N PRO A 489 19.22 -26.12 19.67
CA PRO A 489 18.43 -24.97 19.24
C PRO A 489 18.76 -24.59 17.81
N CYS A 490 17.77 -24.11 17.07
CA CYS A 490 17.97 -23.46 15.79
C CYS A 490 18.82 -22.19 15.99
N PRO A 491 19.96 -22.01 15.29
CA PRO A 491 20.81 -20.83 15.45
C PRO A 491 20.15 -19.53 14.95
N ASN A 492 19.12 -19.61 14.09
CA ASN A 492 18.43 -18.42 13.57
C ASN A 492 17.39 -17.88 14.56
N CYS A 493 16.53 -18.75 15.11
CA CYS A 493 15.36 -18.33 15.91
C CYS A 493 15.31 -18.91 17.33
N GLY A 494 16.26 -19.76 17.72
CA GLY A 494 16.31 -20.39 19.05
C GLY A 494 15.35 -21.56 19.29
N VAL A 495 14.39 -21.82 18.40
CA VAL A 495 13.40 -22.92 18.53
C VAL A 495 14.06 -24.29 18.48
N ARG A 496 13.55 -25.25 19.28
CA ARG A 496 14.02 -26.64 19.37
C ARG A 496 12.94 -27.61 18.84
N PRO A 497 13.32 -28.76 18.23
CA PRO A 497 14.67 -29.15 17.84
C PRO A 497 15.06 -28.55 16.48
N ALA A 498 16.36 -28.35 16.28
CA ALA A 498 16.92 -28.26 14.93
C ALA A 498 16.82 -29.62 14.23
N ASN A 499 16.53 -29.63 12.94
CA ASN A 499 16.52 -30.80 12.06
C ASN A 499 17.95 -31.17 11.64
N SER A 500 18.08 -32.09 10.68
CA SER A 500 19.37 -32.51 10.11
C SER A 500 20.17 -31.40 9.40
N SER A 501 19.52 -30.34 8.90
CA SER A 501 20.21 -29.17 8.33
C SER A 501 20.73 -28.20 9.41
N GLY A 502 20.42 -28.47 10.70
CA GLY A 502 20.81 -27.62 11.82
C GLY A 502 19.88 -26.43 12.03
N LEU A 503 18.77 -26.33 11.30
CA LEU A 503 17.72 -25.31 11.45
C LEU A 503 16.42 -25.93 11.95
N CYS A 504 15.50 -25.17 12.56
CA CYS A 504 14.15 -25.68 12.78
C CYS A 504 13.37 -25.75 11.45
N SER A 505 12.28 -26.51 11.38
CA SER A 505 11.45 -26.66 10.17
C SER A 505 11.11 -25.31 9.52
N ARG A 506 10.63 -24.35 10.32
CA ARG A 506 10.30 -23.00 9.85
C ARG A 506 11.49 -22.29 9.20
N CYS A 507 12.63 -22.28 9.86
CA CYS A 507 13.83 -21.62 9.33
C CYS A 507 14.37 -22.33 8.10
N ASP A 508 14.32 -23.65 8.05
CA ASP A 508 14.75 -24.45 6.90
C ASP A 508 13.87 -24.17 5.66
N THR A 509 12.54 -24.10 5.83
CA THR A 509 11.61 -23.76 4.75
C THR A 509 11.88 -22.36 4.19
N ILE A 510 12.09 -21.36 5.06
CA ILE A 510 12.40 -19.99 4.63
C ILE A 510 13.78 -19.91 3.97
N ASP A 511 14.78 -20.58 4.53
CA ASP A 511 16.15 -20.55 4.01
C ASP A 511 16.20 -21.02 2.55
N LYS A 512 15.52 -22.15 2.25
CA LYS A 512 15.43 -22.73 0.90
C LYS A 512 14.95 -21.77 -0.19
N ILE A 513 14.02 -20.89 0.13
CA ILE A 513 13.46 -19.93 -0.85
C ILE A 513 14.08 -18.52 -0.75
N SER A 514 14.83 -18.23 0.32
CA SER A 514 15.35 -16.87 0.58
C SER A 514 16.41 -16.40 -0.41
N ASP A 515 17.03 -17.30 -1.15
CA ASP A 515 17.96 -16.96 -2.24
C ASP A 515 17.26 -16.55 -3.54
N LYS A 516 15.96 -16.81 -3.67
CA LYS A 516 15.16 -16.43 -4.85
C LYS A 516 14.05 -15.42 -4.53
N ARG A 517 13.77 -15.15 -3.25
CA ARG A 517 12.65 -14.31 -2.77
C ARG A 517 13.12 -13.19 -1.86
N GLY A 518 12.20 -12.29 -1.52
CA GLY A 518 12.47 -11.13 -0.67
C GLY A 518 13.57 -10.24 -1.24
N PHE A 519 14.60 -9.97 -0.44
CA PHE A 519 15.73 -9.13 -0.83
C PHE A 519 16.44 -9.67 -2.09
N SER A 520 16.61 -10.99 -2.20
CA SER A 520 17.31 -11.62 -3.33
C SER A 520 16.57 -11.39 -4.66
N ALA A 521 15.25 -11.42 -4.65
CA ALA A 521 14.42 -11.09 -5.81
C ALA A 521 14.58 -9.61 -6.21
N LYS A 522 14.56 -8.70 -5.22
CA LYS A 522 14.65 -7.24 -5.42
C LYS A 522 15.98 -6.82 -6.05
N VAL A 523 17.09 -7.44 -5.66
CA VAL A 523 18.41 -7.16 -6.26
C VAL A 523 18.62 -7.84 -7.62
N GLY A 524 17.79 -8.84 -7.96
CA GLY A 524 17.83 -9.60 -9.21
C GLY A 524 17.23 -8.87 -10.42
N VAL A 525 16.44 -7.84 -10.17
CA VAL A 525 15.74 -7.05 -11.20
C VAL A 525 16.32 -5.63 -11.33
N ASP A 526 15.91 -4.90 -12.37
CA ASP A 526 16.04 -3.46 -12.43
C ASP A 526 14.65 -2.81 -12.26
N TYR A 527 14.60 -1.51 -12.03
CA TYR A 527 13.34 -0.78 -11.84
C TYR A 527 13.21 0.36 -12.86
N SER A 528 11.98 0.77 -13.12
CA SER A 528 11.66 1.96 -13.90
C SER A 528 10.78 2.90 -13.08
N LEU A 529 11.19 4.15 -12.98
CA LEU A 529 10.46 5.22 -12.30
C LEU A 529 10.30 6.39 -13.26
N ASN A 530 9.07 6.59 -13.74
CA ASN A 530 8.72 7.61 -14.72
C ASN A 530 9.58 7.59 -15.99
N GLY A 531 9.90 6.39 -16.48
CA GLY A 531 10.78 6.17 -17.64
C GLY A 531 12.27 6.18 -17.33
N ILE A 532 12.69 6.61 -16.13
CA ILE A 532 14.08 6.56 -15.68
C ILE A 532 14.39 5.14 -15.18
N GLN A 533 15.41 4.50 -15.77
CA GLN A 533 15.83 3.16 -15.34
C GLN A 533 16.77 3.25 -14.13
N VAL A 534 16.43 2.53 -13.07
CA VAL A 534 17.28 2.35 -11.88
C VAL A 534 17.85 0.94 -11.92
N ARG A 535 19.15 0.85 -12.23
CA ARG A 535 19.86 -0.42 -12.31
C ARG A 535 20.43 -0.79 -10.95
N ILE A 536 20.08 -1.95 -10.41
CA ILE A 536 20.67 -2.41 -9.15
C ILE A 536 22.11 -2.89 -9.42
N SER A 537 23.06 -2.34 -8.68
CA SER A 537 24.50 -2.57 -8.70
C SER A 537 24.93 -3.75 -7.82
N PHE A 538 24.09 -4.21 -6.89
CA PHE A 538 24.37 -5.38 -6.05
C PHE A 538 24.63 -6.66 -6.88
N ARG A 539 25.71 -7.40 -6.59
CA ARG A 539 26.09 -8.63 -7.30
C ARG A 539 26.34 -9.78 -6.30
N PRO A 540 25.31 -10.60 -5.97
CA PRO A 540 25.41 -11.61 -4.91
C PRO A 540 26.56 -12.63 -5.06
N LYS A 541 27.02 -12.86 -6.30
CA LYS A 541 28.07 -13.84 -6.63
C LYS A 541 29.49 -13.23 -6.73
N ASP A 542 29.62 -11.91 -6.63
CA ASP A 542 30.93 -11.24 -6.68
C ASP A 542 31.49 -11.14 -5.26
N PRO A 543 32.69 -11.70 -4.98
CA PRO A 543 33.31 -11.64 -3.65
C PRO A 543 33.65 -10.22 -3.17
N ASN A 544 33.65 -9.22 -4.05
CA ASN A 544 33.82 -7.82 -3.68
C ASN A 544 32.48 -7.12 -3.36
N THR A 545 31.35 -7.81 -3.48
CA THR A 545 30.05 -7.24 -3.12
C THR A 545 29.92 -7.20 -1.60
N PRO A 546 29.57 -6.04 -1.02
CA PRO A 546 29.36 -5.92 0.42
C PRO A 546 28.21 -6.81 0.91
N ASP A 547 28.17 -7.09 2.21
CA ASP A 547 27.01 -7.72 2.84
C ASP A 547 25.73 -6.91 2.53
N PRO A 548 24.54 -7.53 2.40
CA PRO A 548 23.31 -6.81 2.13
C PRO A 548 23.07 -5.59 3.04
N MET A 549 23.41 -5.66 4.33
CA MET A 549 23.24 -4.54 5.26
C MET A 549 24.24 -3.41 4.99
N ASP A 550 25.50 -3.74 4.71
CA ASP A 550 26.55 -2.75 4.36
C ASP A 550 26.24 -2.06 3.03
N TYR A 551 25.76 -2.85 2.06
CA TYR A 551 25.28 -2.35 0.78
C TYR A 551 24.12 -1.36 0.97
N LEU A 552 23.08 -1.71 1.75
CA LEU A 552 21.96 -0.80 2.05
C LEU A 552 22.42 0.48 2.75
N ALA A 553 23.49 0.41 3.54
CA ALA A 553 24.01 1.58 4.23
C ALA A 553 24.69 2.57 3.28
N GLY A 554 25.24 2.11 2.15
CA GLY A 554 25.96 2.94 1.20
C GLY A 554 27.28 2.35 0.72
N ASP A 555 27.70 1.19 1.22
CA ASP A 555 28.97 0.58 0.77
C ASP A 555 28.89 0.19 -0.72
N THR A 556 30.00 0.39 -1.42
CA THR A 556 30.18 0.09 -2.84
C THR A 556 31.21 -1.02 -3.07
N GLY A 557 31.85 -1.54 -2.02
CA GLY A 557 32.89 -2.57 -2.09
C GLY A 557 34.23 -2.10 -2.66
N ARG A 558 34.34 -0.84 -3.12
CA ARG A 558 35.48 -0.34 -3.92
C ARG A 558 36.58 0.36 -3.12
N LYS A 559 36.40 0.64 -1.82
CA LYS A 559 37.42 1.34 -1.00
C LYS A 559 37.66 0.62 0.34
N ARG A 560 38.77 -0.12 0.43
CA ARG A 560 39.29 -0.65 1.71
C ARG A 560 39.72 0.54 2.60
N GLY A 561 38.96 0.85 3.65
CA GLY A 561 39.39 1.77 4.72
C GLY A 561 38.37 2.78 5.22
N LYS A 562 37.27 3.06 4.49
CA LYS A 562 36.14 3.82 5.05
C LYS A 562 35.23 2.87 5.82
N ARG A 563 34.74 3.26 7.00
CA ARG A 563 33.77 2.46 7.76
C ARG A 563 32.45 2.47 6.98
N PRO A 564 31.70 1.36 6.92
CA PRO A 564 30.41 1.38 6.28
C PRO A 564 29.50 2.36 7.02
N HIS A 565 28.73 3.12 6.24
CA HIS A 565 27.76 4.10 6.73
C HIS A 565 26.69 3.42 7.61
N TYR A 566 25.86 4.21 8.28
CA TYR A 566 24.78 3.66 9.09
C TYR A 566 23.53 3.41 8.25
N ILE A 567 22.70 2.47 8.72
CA ILE A 567 21.34 2.28 8.22
C ILE A 567 20.34 2.95 9.17
N SER A 568 19.20 3.35 8.62
CA SER A 568 18.02 3.69 9.40
C SER A 568 16.92 2.67 9.14
N VAL A 569 16.34 2.17 10.22
CA VAL A 569 15.06 1.45 10.18
C VAL A 569 13.96 2.49 10.32
N VAL A 570 13.10 2.59 9.32
CA VAL A 570 11.95 3.50 9.29
C VAL A 570 10.70 2.64 9.33
N LYS A 571 9.93 2.77 10.41
CA LYS A 571 8.61 2.15 10.53
C LYS A 571 7.55 3.23 10.64
N PHE A 572 6.44 3.07 9.93
CA PHE A 572 5.32 4.00 10.01
C PHE A 572 4.00 3.25 10.01
N ASP A 573 2.98 3.88 10.58
CA ASP A 573 1.63 3.35 10.73
C ASP A 573 0.63 4.53 10.79
N ALA A 574 -0.57 4.33 10.25
CA ALA A 574 -1.62 5.33 10.25
C ALA A 574 -2.19 5.51 11.66
N ASN A 575 -2.38 6.76 12.05
CA ASN A 575 -3.06 7.09 13.30
C ASN A 575 -4.53 6.69 13.21
N ASN A 576 -4.97 5.90 14.20
CA ASN A 576 -6.36 5.50 14.41
C ASN A 576 -7.07 4.94 13.16
N ALA A 577 -6.36 4.20 12.31
CA ALA A 577 -6.94 3.64 11.10
C ALA A 577 -8.22 2.86 11.39
N SER A 578 -8.20 2.02 12.43
CA SER A 578 -9.36 1.25 12.87
C SER A 578 -10.59 2.11 13.19
N ALA A 579 -10.41 3.30 13.79
CA ALA A 579 -11.52 4.19 14.11
C ALA A 579 -12.21 4.74 12.83
N ILE A 580 -11.44 4.99 11.77
CA ILE A 580 -11.97 5.41 10.48
C ILE A 580 -12.67 4.24 9.78
N TYR A 581 -12.08 3.05 9.77
CA TYR A 581 -12.71 1.84 9.19
C TYR A 581 -14.03 1.49 9.90
N MET A 582 -14.13 1.67 11.21
CA MET A 582 -15.36 1.42 11.98
C MET A 582 -16.51 2.38 11.61
N ARG A 583 -16.22 3.52 10.97
CA ARG A 583 -17.24 4.45 10.47
C ARG A 583 -17.79 4.06 9.10
N ALA A 584 -17.21 3.05 8.43
CA ALA A 584 -17.76 2.54 7.18
C ALA A 584 -19.10 1.83 7.44
N ILE A 585 -20.18 2.36 6.87
CA ILE A 585 -21.53 1.76 7.01
C ILE A 585 -21.85 0.74 5.92
N THR A 586 -21.28 0.93 4.72
CA THR A 586 -21.43 0.03 3.57
C THR A 586 -20.10 -0.65 3.25
N LEU A 587 -20.17 -1.83 2.63
CA LEU A 587 -18.98 -2.54 2.15
C LEU A 587 -18.28 -1.75 1.04
N GLY A 588 -19.02 -1.05 0.17
CA GLY A 588 -18.45 -0.18 -0.86
C GLY A 588 -17.60 0.96 -0.27
N LEU A 589 -18.08 1.60 0.80
CA LEU A 589 -17.34 2.62 1.53
C LEU A 589 -16.09 2.03 2.23
N PHE A 590 -16.19 0.82 2.78
CA PHE A 590 -15.03 0.12 3.34
C PHE A 590 -13.94 -0.12 2.28
N LEU A 591 -14.32 -0.66 1.10
CA LEU A 591 -13.39 -0.90 0.00
C LEU A 591 -12.70 0.38 -0.45
N ASP A 592 -13.45 1.48 -0.55
CA ASP A 592 -12.90 2.77 -0.94
C ASP A 592 -11.83 3.28 0.04
N ILE A 593 -12.07 3.18 1.34
CA ILE A 593 -11.09 3.56 2.37
C ILE A 593 -9.86 2.68 2.24
N SER A 594 -10.07 1.37 2.19
CA SER A 594 -9.02 0.36 2.11
C SER A 594 -8.12 0.58 0.87
N TYR A 595 -8.73 0.70 -0.30
CA TYR A 595 -8.02 0.89 -1.57
C TYR A 595 -7.34 2.25 -1.66
N THR A 596 -7.98 3.32 -1.14
CA THR A 596 -7.38 4.66 -1.13
C THR A 596 -6.13 4.69 -0.25
N MET A 597 -6.16 4.03 0.90
CA MET A 597 -5.02 3.94 1.81
C MET A 597 -3.83 3.23 1.16
N ASP A 598 -4.04 2.01 0.67
CA ASP A 598 -2.98 1.21 0.06
C ASP A 598 -2.41 1.88 -1.21
N PHE A 599 -3.27 2.46 -2.04
CA PHE A 599 -2.87 3.26 -3.19
C PHE A 599 -2.02 4.46 -2.77
N ALA A 600 -2.44 5.21 -1.75
CA ALA A 600 -1.74 6.42 -1.31
C ALA A 600 -0.32 6.13 -0.83
N ILE A 601 -0.12 5.04 -0.08
CA ILE A 601 1.19 4.61 0.38
C ILE A 601 2.10 4.22 -0.80
N LYS A 602 1.63 3.33 -1.68
CA LYS A 602 2.44 2.86 -2.82
C LYS A 602 2.73 3.97 -3.83
N GLN A 603 1.76 4.86 -4.07
CA GLN A 603 1.92 5.99 -4.99
C GLN A 603 2.77 7.11 -4.38
N GLY A 604 2.60 7.43 -3.10
CA GLY A 604 3.43 8.40 -2.39
C GLY A 604 4.90 7.99 -2.39
N PHE A 605 5.18 6.70 -2.18
CA PHE A 605 6.54 6.15 -2.25
C PHE A 605 7.16 6.29 -3.65
N TYR A 606 6.40 5.90 -4.69
CA TYR A 606 6.83 6.01 -6.08
C TYR A 606 7.14 7.45 -6.49
N GLU A 607 6.29 8.39 -6.12
CA GLU A 607 6.48 9.81 -6.41
C GLU A 607 7.69 10.38 -5.68
N THR A 608 7.93 9.97 -4.42
CA THR A 608 9.07 10.45 -3.63
C THR A 608 10.39 9.96 -4.22
N LEU A 609 10.44 8.71 -4.68
CA LEU A 609 11.59 8.21 -5.43
C LEU A 609 11.76 8.91 -6.78
N THR A 610 10.67 9.20 -7.49
CA THR A 610 10.75 9.95 -8.76
C THR A 610 11.30 11.35 -8.54
N GLN A 611 10.90 12.04 -7.46
CA GLN A 611 11.46 13.33 -7.08
C GLN A 611 12.93 13.22 -6.69
N LEU A 612 13.32 12.17 -5.95
CA LEU A 612 14.72 11.93 -5.57
C LEU A 612 15.62 11.78 -6.81
N LEU A 613 15.18 11.01 -7.81
CA LEU A 613 15.89 10.86 -9.08
C LEU A 613 15.96 12.19 -9.85
N GLY A 614 14.82 12.90 -9.93
CA GLY A 614 14.73 14.23 -10.54
C GLY A 614 15.63 15.27 -9.87
N ALA A 615 15.88 15.14 -8.57
CA ALA A 615 16.80 16.00 -7.82
C ALA A 615 18.26 15.88 -8.30
N GLY A 616 18.66 14.72 -8.83
CA GLY A 616 19.98 14.52 -9.45
C GLY A 616 20.05 14.98 -10.92
N SER A 617 18.90 15.21 -11.57
CA SER A 617 18.81 15.60 -12.97
C SER A 617 18.66 17.12 -13.11
N THR A 618 19.52 17.81 -13.86
CA THR A 618 19.13 19.12 -14.41
C THR A 618 18.09 18.87 -15.49
N MET A 619 16.89 19.45 -15.41
CA MET A 619 15.91 19.34 -16.51
C MET A 619 16.58 19.79 -17.82
N SER A 620 16.91 18.82 -18.67
CA SER A 620 17.44 19.04 -20.00
C SER A 620 16.30 19.45 -20.92
N SER A 621 15.79 20.66 -20.70
CA SER A 621 14.83 21.32 -21.57
C SER A 621 15.27 22.76 -21.78
N GLU A 622 16.49 22.92 -22.29
CA GLU A 622 16.93 24.04 -23.13
C GLU A 622 18.31 23.66 -23.69
N LYS A 623 18.30 22.96 -24.84
CA LYS A 623 19.46 22.96 -25.72
C LYS A 623 19.60 24.38 -26.26
N GLN A 624 20.41 25.22 -25.62
CA GLN A 624 21.06 26.30 -26.35
C GLN A 624 22.11 25.65 -27.24
N GLU A 625 21.77 25.53 -28.53
CA GLU A 625 22.73 25.24 -29.57
C GLU A 625 23.73 26.40 -29.66
N GLY A 626 25.01 26.08 -29.53
CA GLY A 626 26.09 26.93 -29.99
C GLY A 626 26.99 27.48 -28.89
N GLU A 627 27.83 26.62 -28.32
CA GLU A 627 29.21 27.00 -28.00
C GLU A 627 30.09 25.74 -27.97
N PRO A 628 31.25 25.72 -28.66
CA PRO A 628 32.10 24.55 -28.73
C PRO A 628 32.83 24.33 -27.41
N ALA A 629 32.89 23.07 -26.99
CA ALA A 629 33.58 22.61 -25.80
C ALA A 629 35.08 22.93 -25.87
N GLU A 630 35.53 23.93 -25.11
CA GLU A 630 36.94 24.07 -24.79
C GLU A 630 37.35 23.07 -23.71
N ALA A 631 38.39 22.32 -24.03
CA ALA A 631 39.01 21.32 -23.20
C ALA A 631 39.69 21.94 -21.97
N THR A 632 38.96 22.04 -20.87
CA THR A 632 39.53 22.13 -19.51
C THR A 632 38.95 20.99 -18.67
N GLY A 633 39.80 20.30 -17.91
CA GLY A 633 39.49 19.06 -17.19
C GLY A 633 38.51 19.19 -16.00
N SER A 634 37.39 19.86 -16.19
CA SER A 634 36.28 19.89 -15.23
C SER A 634 35.45 18.61 -15.39
N ARG A 635 35.55 17.68 -14.42
CA ARG A 635 34.60 16.57 -14.31
C ARG A 635 33.19 17.16 -14.25
N ASN A 636 32.31 16.67 -15.11
CA ASN A 636 30.96 17.19 -15.29
C ASN A 636 30.15 16.96 -14.00
N ASN A 637 30.01 17.97 -13.14
CA ASN A 637 29.34 17.88 -11.83
C ASN A 637 27.91 17.30 -11.90
N ASN A 638 27.23 17.44 -13.05
CA ASN A 638 25.88 16.93 -13.25
C ASN A 638 25.82 15.40 -13.29
N ASN A 639 26.82 14.72 -13.86
CA ASN A 639 26.84 13.26 -13.93
C ASN A 639 27.03 12.63 -12.54
N ASP A 640 27.81 13.30 -11.67
CA ASP A 640 28.08 12.83 -10.30
C ASP A 640 26.82 12.97 -9.40
N LEU A 641 26.00 14.02 -9.59
CA LEU A 641 24.73 14.19 -8.86
C LEU A 641 23.69 13.13 -9.26
N GLU A 642 23.59 12.84 -10.56
CA GLU A 642 22.72 11.80 -11.09
C GLU A 642 23.14 10.42 -10.54
N GLU A 643 24.43 10.12 -10.52
CA GLU A 643 24.94 8.87 -9.93
C GLU A 643 24.57 8.76 -8.43
N ALA A 644 24.73 9.84 -7.67
CA ALA A 644 24.37 9.89 -6.25
C ALA A 644 22.87 9.65 -6.01
N SER A 645 21.98 10.29 -6.78
CA SER A 645 20.52 10.10 -6.65
C SER A 645 20.11 8.67 -7.02
N HIS A 646 20.69 8.11 -8.08
CA HIS A 646 20.46 6.72 -8.48
C HIS A 646 20.90 5.74 -7.39
N PHE A 647 22.06 5.95 -6.77
CA PHE A 647 22.55 5.08 -5.69
C PHE A 647 21.66 5.09 -4.45
N LEU A 648 21.09 6.24 -4.09
CA LEU A 648 20.13 6.33 -2.99
C LEU A 648 18.81 5.64 -3.36
N ALA A 649 18.28 5.92 -4.54
CA ALA A 649 17.02 5.32 -5.02
C ALA A 649 17.09 3.78 -5.08
N GLU A 650 18.20 3.25 -5.59
CA GLU A 650 18.52 1.82 -5.65
C GLU A 650 18.39 1.15 -4.27
N ARG A 651 19.05 1.73 -3.26
CA ARG A 651 19.07 1.20 -1.89
C ARG A 651 17.72 1.31 -1.21
N ILE A 652 16.97 2.39 -1.46
CA ILE A 652 15.62 2.53 -0.94
C ILE A 652 14.68 1.47 -1.53
N LEU A 653 14.74 1.22 -2.84
CA LEU A 653 13.89 0.23 -3.53
C LEU A 653 14.07 -1.20 -3.02
N VAL A 654 15.33 -1.60 -2.80
CA VAL A 654 15.67 -2.96 -2.32
C VAL A 654 15.58 -3.07 -0.80
N GLY A 655 15.63 -1.95 -0.09
CA GLY A 655 15.50 -1.82 1.37
C GLY A 655 14.06 -1.85 1.90
N VAL A 656 13.05 -1.81 1.02
CA VAL A 656 11.64 -2.02 1.41
C VAL A 656 11.50 -3.42 2.02
N ILE A 657 10.98 -3.56 3.24
CA ILE A 657 10.63 -4.88 3.81
C ILE A 657 9.17 -5.20 3.46
N TYR A 658 8.26 -4.33 3.87
CA TYR A 658 6.85 -4.31 3.45
C TYR A 658 6.36 -2.86 3.29
N LEU A 659 5.38 -2.67 2.40
CA LEU A 659 4.80 -1.37 2.09
C LEU A 659 3.40 -1.57 1.48
N GLY A 660 2.35 -1.34 2.26
CA GLY A 660 0.96 -1.53 1.83
C GLY A 660 0.00 -1.66 3.01
N GLY A 661 -1.29 -1.56 2.76
CA GLY A 661 -2.27 -1.34 3.85
C GLY A 661 -2.05 0.03 4.47
N ASP A 662 -2.04 0.13 5.79
CA ASP A 662 -1.87 1.36 6.58
C ASP A 662 -0.49 1.51 7.23
N GLU A 663 0.41 0.55 7.05
CA GLU A 663 1.75 0.53 7.64
C GLU A 663 2.88 0.25 6.63
N GLY A 664 4.13 0.46 7.06
CA GLY A 664 5.30 0.10 6.28
C GLY A 664 6.59 0.05 7.08
N LEU A 665 7.55 -0.73 6.56
CA LEU A 665 8.88 -0.90 7.14
C LEU A 665 9.95 -0.83 6.05
N LEU A 666 10.88 0.11 6.22
CA LEU A 666 11.99 0.38 5.30
C LEU A 666 13.32 0.29 6.04
N ILE A 667 14.33 -0.26 5.38
CA ILE A 667 15.74 -0.20 5.82
C ILE A 667 16.51 0.57 4.76
N ILE A 668 16.89 1.81 5.07
CA ILE A 668 17.42 2.75 4.08
C ILE A 668 18.68 3.45 4.59
N PRO A 669 19.50 4.07 3.71
CA PRO A 669 20.68 4.80 4.14
C PRO A 669 20.32 5.88 5.17
N ALA A 670 21.13 6.01 6.23
CA ALA A 670 20.85 6.97 7.30
C ALA A 670 20.68 8.41 6.78
N ILE A 671 21.54 8.82 5.84
CA ILE A 671 21.60 10.20 5.31
C ILE A 671 20.27 10.70 4.71
N ILE A 672 19.48 9.81 4.10
CA ILE A 672 18.26 10.17 3.38
C ILE A 672 17.00 9.84 4.18
N SER A 673 17.13 9.11 5.29
CA SER A 673 16.00 8.50 5.99
C SER A 673 14.94 9.48 6.50
N ILE A 674 15.36 10.54 7.20
CA ILE A 674 14.44 11.56 7.72
C ILE A 674 13.90 12.44 6.58
N PRO A 675 14.74 13.02 5.68
CA PRO A 675 14.24 13.81 4.55
C PRO A 675 13.25 13.06 3.64
N PHE A 676 13.53 11.79 3.35
CA PHE A 676 12.63 10.94 2.59
C PHE A 676 11.30 10.74 3.31
N SER A 677 11.33 10.43 4.61
CA SER A 677 10.14 10.21 5.42
C SER A 677 9.24 11.45 5.50
N LEU A 678 9.83 12.66 5.60
CA LEU A 678 9.06 13.91 5.61
C LEU A 678 8.26 14.11 4.32
N VAL A 679 8.92 14.00 3.16
CA VAL A 679 8.27 14.18 1.85
C VAL A 679 7.28 13.05 1.57
N PHE A 680 7.64 11.81 1.92
CA PHE A 680 6.80 10.65 1.74
C PHE A 680 5.50 10.75 2.55
N LEU A 681 5.59 10.96 3.87
CA LEU A 681 4.41 10.98 4.74
C LEU A 681 3.47 12.16 4.43
N GLU A 682 4.01 13.31 4.04
CA GLU A 682 3.21 14.45 3.56
C GLU A 682 2.32 14.04 2.37
N ARG A 683 2.90 13.45 1.34
CA ARG A 683 2.17 12.98 0.14
C ARG A 683 1.14 11.89 0.45
N VAL A 684 1.53 10.93 1.28
CA VAL A 684 0.61 9.85 1.67
C VAL A 684 -0.58 10.45 2.42
N SER A 685 -0.35 11.41 3.31
CA SER A 685 -1.42 12.02 4.11
C SER A 685 -2.35 12.91 3.29
N GLU A 686 -1.79 13.68 2.35
CA GLU A 686 -2.58 14.50 1.43
C GLU A 686 -3.53 13.65 0.59
N ARG A 687 -3.07 12.47 0.16
CA ARG A 687 -3.81 11.57 -0.73
C ARG A 687 -4.78 10.64 0.00
N SER A 688 -4.33 9.99 1.07
CA SER A 688 -5.13 9.07 1.88
C SER A 688 -6.15 9.79 2.74
N LYS A 689 -5.82 11.02 3.17
CA LYS A 689 -6.50 11.79 4.23
C LYS A 689 -6.29 11.26 5.65
N PHE A 690 -5.41 10.28 5.83
CA PHE A 690 -4.99 9.81 7.14
C PHE A 690 -3.76 10.57 7.62
N LYS A 691 -3.55 10.59 8.93
CA LYS A 691 -2.30 11.02 9.54
C LYS A 691 -1.49 9.81 9.95
N PHE A 692 -0.17 9.96 10.03
CA PHE A 692 0.76 8.87 10.29
C PHE A 692 1.69 9.20 11.45
N LYS A 693 2.03 8.17 12.21
CA LYS A 693 3.15 8.14 13.16
C LYS A 693 4.30 7.38 12.50
N CYS A 694 5.52 7.80 12.77
CA CYS A 694 6.71 7.20 12.19
C CYS A 694 7.84 7.15 13.22
N GLY A 695 8.54 6.03 13.29
CA GLY A 695 9.73 5.83 14.10
C GLY A 695 10.95 5.60 13.23
N VAL A 696 12.01 6.38 13.46
CA VAL A 696 13.29 6.28 12.76
C VAL A 696 14.37 5.92 13.76
N VAL A 697 14.97 4.74 13.60
CA VAL A 697 16.11 4.27 14.41
C VAL A 697 17.33 4.10 13.54
N THR A 698 18.40 4.84 13.85
CA THR A 698 19.67 4.77 13.11
C THR A 698 20.72 3.96 13.88
N VAL A 699 21.25 2.92 13.23
CA VAL A 699 22.21 1.95 13.80
C VAL A 699 23.31 1.57 12.82
N LYS A 700 24.38 0.95 13.33
CA LYS A 700 25.44 0.37 12.47
C LYS A 700 24.90 -0.82 11.66
N PRO A 701 25.45 -1.11 10.48
CA PRO A 701 25.01 -2.24 9.65
C PRO A 701 25.11 -3.61 10.33
N ASN A 702 26.07 -3.77 11.24
CA ASN A 702 26.26 -5.00 12.01
C ASN A 702 25.36 -5.11 13.26
N HIS A 703 24.48 -4.13 13.51
CA HIS A 703 23.50 -4.21 14.59
C HIS A 703 22.47 -5.30 14.26
N PRO A 704 22.06 -6.14 15.23
CA PRO A 704 21.02 -7.12 14.97
C PRO A 704 19.71 -6.44 14.56
N ILE A 705 19.23 -6.75 13.36
CA ILE A 705 18.12 -6.03 12.74
C ILE A 705 16.80 -6.17 13.50
N GLN A 706 16.59 -7.32 14.15
CA GLN A 706 15.39 -7.60 14.95
C GLN A 706 15.20 -6.56 16.06
N PHE A 707 16.29 -6.24 16.78
CA PHE A 707 16.27 -5.25 17.85
C PHE A 707 16.11 -3.81 17.32
N ALA A 708 16.71 -3.50 16.17
CA ALA A 708 16.51 -2.20 15.54
C ALA A 708 15.06 -1.99 15.07
N ILE A 709 14.38 -3.04 14.58
CA ILE A 709 12.94 -3.01 14.24
C ILE A 709 12.09 -2.81 15.49
N GLN A 710 12.38 -3.54 16.58
CA GLN A 710 11.68 -3.34 17.85
C GLN A 710 11.88 -1.93 18.40
N GLY A 711 13.10 -1.39 18.32
CA GLY A 711 13.37 -0.01 18.69
C GLY A 711 12.60 0.98 17.81
N ALA A 712 12.51 0.76 16.51
CA ALA A 712 11.76 1.62 15.59
C ALA A 712 10.25 1.59 15.89
N GLU A 713 9.72 0.42 16.22
CA GLU A 713 8.33 0.27 16.69
C GLU A 713 8.08 1.06 17.97
N GLU A 714 8.94 0.90 18.98
CA GLU A 714 8.79 1.62 20.25
C GLU A 714 8.86 3.14 20.03
N VAL A 715 9.80 3.61 19.22
CA VAL A 715 9.90 5.03 18.87
C VAL A 715 8.64 5.52 18.13
N MET A 716 8.08 4.73 17.23
CA MET A 716 6.85 5.06 16.50
C MET A 716 5.65 5.15 17.45
N GLU A 717 5.49 4.20 18.38
CA GLU A 717 4.40 4.22 19.37
C GLU A 717 4.53 5.39 20.33
N LYS A 718 5.74 5.73 20.76
CA LYS A 718 5.98 6.91 21.61
C LYS A 718 5.82 8.23 20.85
N ALA A 719 6.03 8.24 19.53
CA ALA A 719 5.77 9.41 18.69
C ALA A 719 4.27 9.67 18.46
N LYS A 720 3.38 8.73 18.82
CA LYS A 720 1.93 8.87 18.65
C LYS A 720 1.38 10.06 19.42
N LEU A 721 0.58 10.89 18.77
CA LEU A 721 -0.15 12.01 19.40
C LEU A 721 -1.27 11.49 20.32
N SER A 722 -1.56 12.21 21.40
CA SER A 722 -2.69 11.93 22.27
C SER A 722 -4.03 12.00 21.52
N LEU A 723 -4.99 11.17 21.93
CA LEU A 723 -6.37 11.18 21.43
C LEU A 723 -6.95 12.61 21.57
N GLY A 724 -7.30 13.23 20.43
CA GLY A 724 -7.85 14.59 20.35
C GLY A 724 -6.94 15.66 19.75
N THR A 725 -5.64 15.37 19.58
CA THR A 725 -4.64 16.30 19.00
C THR A 725 -4.09 15.86 17.64
N ILE A 726 -4.69 14.85 17.01
CA ILE A 726 -4.17 14.19 15.81
C ILE A 726 -4.57 15.00 14.57
N THR A 727 -3.98 16.17 14.42
CA THR A 727 -4.15 17.02 13.23
C THR A 727 -2.98 16.88 12.26
N GLU A 728 -1.88 16.27 12.71
CA GLU A 728 -0.59 16.27 12.01
C GLU A 728 0.09 14.90 12.05
N ASN A 729 0.95 14.68 11.07
CA ASN A 729 1.87 13.54 11.06
C ASN A 729 2.98 13.76 12.08
N THR A 730 3.57 12.67 12.56
CA THR A 730 4.66 12.73 13.53
C THR A 730 5.80 11.79 13.19
N ILE A 731 7.02 12.18 13.57
CA ILE A 731 8.24 11.38 13.44
C ILE A 731 9.01 11.41 14.76
N GLY A 732 9.26 10.23 15.31
CA GLY A 732 10.25 9.99 16.36
C GLY A 732 11.58 9.57 15.79
N ILE A 733 12.66 10.07 16.37
CA ILE A 733 14.02 9.84 15.88
C ILE A 733 14.90 9.40 17.04
N VAL A 734 15.59 8.27 16.89
CA VAL A 734 16.60 7.80 17.83
C VAL A 734 17.86 7.40 17.08
N HIS A 735 19.01 7.86 17.58
CA HIS A 735 20.33 7.53 17.03
C HIS A 735 21.16 6.77 18.06
N ALA A 736 21.72 5.62 17.65
CA ALA A 736 22.62 4.84 18.48
C ALA A 736 24.00 4.71 17.84
N SER A 737 24.99 5.34 18.47
CA SER A 737 26.41 5.32 18.03
C SER A 737 27.17 4.09 18.55
N SER A 738 26.72 3.54 19.67
CA SER A 738 27.26 2.36 20.35
C SER A 738 26.21 1.78 21.28
N GLY A 739 26.13 0.45 21.38
CA GLY A 739 25.15 -0.25 22.22
C GLY A 739 24.05 -0.91 21.40
N LEU A 740 23.27 -1.75 22.07
CA LEU A 740 22.11 -2.41 21.50
C LEU A 740 20.89 -1.50 21.67
N VAL A 741 20.17 -1.23 20.58
CA VAL A 741 18.89 -0.53 20.63
C VAL A 741 17.79 -1.56 20.79
N THR A 742 17.11 -1.53 21.93
CA THR A 742 15.90 -2.30 22.24
C THR A 742 14.78 -1.34 22.65
N ASP A 743 13.56 -1.85 22.74
CA ASP A 743 12.43 -1.19 23.40
C ASP A 743 12.81 -0.61 24.78
N GLU A 744 13.38 -1.42 25.66
CA GLU A 744 13.80 -0.99 27.01
C GLU A 744 14.86 0.13 26.97
N THR A 745 15.76 0.07 25.99
CA THR A 745 16.82 1.09 25.82
C THR A 745 16.23 2.42 25.35
N VAL A 746 15.22 2.37 24.47
CA VAL A 746 14.46 3.55 24.03
C VAL A 746 13.72 4.17 25.22
N GLU A 747 12.95 3.36 25.97
CA GLU A 747 12.20 3.84 27.14
C GLU A 747 13.12 4.46 28.21
N THR A 748 14.23 3.78 28.52
CA THR A 748 15.22 4.29 29.49
C THR A 748 15.83 5.61 29.03
N THR A 749 16.12 5.75 27.74
CA THR A 749 16.67 6.98 27.16
C THR A 749 15.66 8.12 27.27
N MET A 750 14.40 7.87 26.93
CA MET A 750 13.32 8.85 27.05
C MET A 750 13.11 9.31 28.49
N GLY A 751 13.04 8.37 29.45
CA GLY A 751 12.89 8.72 30.86
C GLY A 751 14.07 9.55 31.40
N LYS A 752 15.30 9.21 30.99
CA LYS A 752 16.51 9.91 31.45
C LYS A 752 16.65 11.33 30.87
N TYR A 753 16.11 11.57 29.67
CA TYR A 753 16.30 12.81 28.92
C TYR A 753 14.99 13.56 28.63
N ALA A 754 13.92 13.32 29.40
CA ALA A 754 12.59 13.90 29.17
C ALA A 754 12.57 15.43 29.03
N ASP A 755 13.46 16.14 29.73
CA ASP A 755 13.58 17.61 29.63
C ASP A 755 14.08 18.11 28.27
N VAL A 756 14.77 17.25 27.50
CA VAL A 756 15.47 17.61 26.27
C VAL A 756 15.18 16.71 25.07
N LEU A 757 14.33 15.70 25.25
CA LEU A 757 13.93 14.73 24.23
C LEU A 757 12.39 14.65 24.21
N GLN A 758 11.79 15.04 23.10
CA GLN A 758 10.34 15.02 22.89
C GLN A 758 9.87 13.70 22.27
N VAL A 759 10.63 13.17 21.30
CA VAL A 759 10.26 12.05 20.41
C VAL A 759 9.08 12.37 19.50
N THR A 760 8.01 12.99 19.99
CA THR A 760 6.86 13.40 19.19
C THR A 760 7.13 14.72 18.47
N ASN A 761 7.62 14.64 17.23
CA ASN A 761 7.90 15.82 16.40
C ASN A 761 6.94 15.87 15.20
N ASP A 762 6.26 17.00 14.99
CA ASP A 762 5.49 17.19 13.76
C ASP A 762 6.39 17.44 12.54
N LEU A 763 5.85 17.16 11.35
CA LEU A 763 6.59 17.29 10.09
C LEU A 763 7.05 18.72 9.82
N LYS A 764 6.25 19.71 10.24
CA LYS A 764 6.55 21.13 10.00
C LYS A 764 7.79 21.55 10.77
N PHE A 765 7.86 21.22 12.06
CA PHE A 765 9.02 21.50 12.92
C PHE A 765 10.30 20.88 12.35
N LEU A 766 10.28 19.58 12.02
CA LEU A 766 11.45 18.90 11.48
C LEU A 766 11.89 19.49 10.14
N ARG A 767 10.93 19.88 9.29
CA ARG A 767 11.21 20.54 8.01
C ARG A 767 11.83 21.92 8.23
N GLU A 768 11.27 22.75 9.09
CA GLU A 768 11.83 24.07 9.42
C GLU A 768 13.28 23.96 9.92
N VAL A 769 13.56 23.00 10.81
CA VAL A 769 14.91 22.75 11.32
C VAL A 769 15.87 22.32 10.22
N LEU A 770 15.48 21.36 9.37
CA LEU A 770 16.31 20.92 8.24
C LEU A 770 16.52 22.06 7.23
N SER A 771 15.47 22.81 6.92
CA SER A 771 15.52 23.93 5.99
C SER A 771 16.48 25.02 6.49
N ALA A 772 16.44 25.33 7.80
CA ALA A 772 17.37 26.25 8.44
C ALA A 772 18.82 25.72 8.39
N ILE A 773 19.06 24.48 8.79
CA ILE A 773 20.41 23.89 8.86
C ILE A 773 21.03 23.79 7.48
N MET A 774 20.27 23.32 6.50
CA MET A 774 20.73 23.14 5.12
C MET A 774 20.72 24.46 4.34
N GLY A 775 20.03 25.50 4.83
CA GLY A 775 19.88 26.82 4.21
C GLY A 775 19.16 26.77 2.87
N ILE A 776 17.95 26.22 2.87
CA ILE A 776 17.16 25.89 1.67
C ILE A 776 15.76 26.50 1.75
N GLN A 777 15.12 26.71 0.58
CA GLN A 777 13.68 26.92 0.49
C GLN A 777 12.98 25.55 0.36
N ASP A 778 11.74 25.43 0.85
CA ASP A 778 11.08 24.13 1.15
C ASP A 778 11.02 23.11 -0.01
N SER A 779 11.13 23.54 -1.27
CA SER A 779 11.03 22.67 -2.45
C SER A 779 12.27 21.81 -2.76
N ASP A 780 13.43 22.08 -2.17
CA ASP A 780 14.72 21.48 -2.58
C ASP A 780 15.30 20.44 -1.60
N LEU A 781 14.55 20.01 -0.57
CA LEU A 781 15.08 19.15 0.50
C LEU A 781 15.81 17.88 0.01
N LEU A 782 15.21 17.10 -0.88
CA LEU A 782 15.84 15.87 -1.40
C LEU A 782 17.08 16.17 -2.24
N ARG A 783 17.10 17.28 -2.98
CA ARG A 783 18.22 17.69 -3.82
C ARG A 783 19.46 18.01 -3.00
N GLU A 784 19.27 18.65 -1.86
CA GLU A 784 20.35 19.07 -0.99
C GLU A 784 20.94 17.88 -0.23
N VAL A 785 20.12 16.86 0.06
CA VAL A 785 20.62 15.58 0.58
C VAL A 785 21.39 14.80 -0.48
N VAL A 786 20.98 14.85 -1.76
CA VAL A 786 21.75 14.26 -2.86
C VAL A 786 23.12 14.91 -2.99
N LYS A 787 23.20 16.25 -2.91
CA LYS A 787 24.48 16.99 -2.87
C LYS A 787 25.33 16.56 -1.68
N LEU A 788 24.73 16.48 -0.49
CA LEU A 788 25.42 16.03 0.72
C LEU A 788 25.97 14.61 0.54
N TYR A 789 25.19 13.69 -0.02
CA TYR A 789 25.62 12.32 -0.30
C TYR A 789 26.73 12.25 -1.34
N GLN A 790 26.65 13.03 -2.42
CA GLN A 790 27.70 13.10 -3.43
C GLN A 790 29.05 13.54 -2.82
N ASP A 791 29.04 14.49 -1.89
CA ASP A 791 30.26 14.92 -1.19
C ASP A 791 30.89 13.78 -0.36
N THR A 792 30.11 12.82 0.12
CA THR A 792 30.64 11.63 0.82
C THR A 792 31.38 10.67 -0.11
N MET A 793 30.93 10.62 -1.38
CA MET A 793 31.53 9.81 -2.43
C MET A 793 32.85 10.42 -2.93
N ASN A 794 32.95 11.74 -2.87
CA ASN A 794 34.13 12.52 -3.25
C ASN A 794 35.22 12.53 -2.16
N GLU A 795 36.45 12.90 -2.54
CA GLU A 795 37.58 13.02 -1.60
C GLU A 795 37.60 14.37 -0.89
N GLU A 796 37.07 15.43 -1.53
CA GLU A 796 36.92 16.77 -0.96
C GLU A 796 35.46 17.21 -1.04
N PRO A 797 34.90 17.83 0.01
CA PRO A 797 33.54 18.36 0.00
C PRO A 797 33.46 19.55 -0.97
N ARG A 798 32.52 19.49 -1.92
CA ARG A 798 32.35 20.48 -2.97
C ARG A 798 31.17 21.42 -2.72
N PHE A 799 30.26 21.07 -1.81
CA PHE A 799 29.04 21.86 -1.57
C PHE A 799 29.06 22.55 -0.21
N GLU A 800 28.59 23.79 -0.20
CA GLU A 800 28.46 24.61 1.01
C GLU A 800 27.54 23.96 2.07
N VAL A 801 26.54 23.18 1.62
CA VAL A 801 25.62 22.46 2.52
C VAL A 801 26.35 21.52 3.47
N THR A 802 27.47 20.92 3.03
CA THR A 802 28.27 20.01 3.85
C THR A 802 28.90 20.72 5.04
N GLU A 803 29.44 21.93 4.83
CA GLU A 803 30.02 22.73 5.93
C GLU A 803 28.93 23.27 6.86
N ARG A 804 27.79 23.72 6.30
CA ARG A 804 26.62 24.14 7.11
C ARG A 804 26.16 23.05 8.07
N VAL A 805 26.02 21.82 7.58
CA VAL A 805 25.60 20.65 8.39
C VAL A 805 26.66 20.30 9.44
N LYS A 806 27.95 20.30 9.09
CA LYS A 806 29.04 20.05 10.06
C LYS A 806 29.06 21.10 11.18
N ASP A 807 28.83 22.37 10.86
CA ASP A 807 28.76 23.44 11.85
C ASP A 807 27.56 23.28 12.79
N ALA A 808 26.39 22.91 12.26
CA ALA A 808 25.23 22.58 13.09
C ALA A 808 25.52 21.40 14.02
N ILE A 809 26.10 20.31 13.51
CA ILE A 809 26.50 19.14 14.31
C ILE A 809 27.40 19.56 15.48
N ARG A 810 28.48 20.29 15.22
CA ARG A 810 29.43 20.73 16.27
C ARG A 810 28.74 21.58 17.32
N THR A 811 27.85 22.47 16.89
CA THR A 811 27.08 23.35 17.80
C THR A 811 26.17 22.54 18.71
N PHE A 812 25.36 21.65 18.15
CA PHE A 812 24.39 20.89 18.93
C PHE A 812 25.07 19.82 19.82
N GLU A 813 26.23 19.28 19.44
CA GLU A 813 27.04 18.43 20.31
C GLU A 813 27.54 19.19 21.54
N ASP A 814 28.00 20.43 21.36
CA ASP A 814 28.40 21.32 22.45
C ASP A 814 27.22 21.66 23.37
N VAL A 815 26.05 21.97 22.80
CA VAL A 815 24.82 22.24 23.55
C VAL A 815 24.38 21.02 24.37
N VAL A 816 24.32 19.83 23.78
CA VAL A 816 23.95 18.60 24.49
C VAL A 816 24.97 18.25 25.57
N SER A 817 26.26 18.49 25.32
CA SER A 817 27.32 18.29 26.33
C SER A 817 27.17 19.23 27.52
N ALA A 818 26.84 20.50 27.27
CA ALA A 818 26.56 21.47 28.33
C ALA A 818 25.35 21.05 29.19
N TYR A 819 24.31 20.50 28.57
CA TYR A 819 23.18 19.92 29.31
C TYR A 819 23.60 18.70 30.12
N ALA A 820 24.32 17.74 29.53
CA ALA A 820 24.72 16.51 30.19
C ALA A 820 25.54 16.76 31.47
N GLY A 821 26.36 17.82 31.48
CA GLY A 821 27.18 18.20 32.64
C GLY A 821 26.40 18.79 33.82
N LYS A 822 25.31 19.52 33.58
CA LYS A 822 24.57 20.23 34.65
C LYS A 822 23.16 19.71 34.91
N ARG A 823 22.56 19.01 33.96
CA ARG A 823 21.15 18.55 33.95
C ARG A 823 20.18 19.62 34.46
N ASN A 824 20.31 20.83 33.92
CA ASN A 824 19.48 21.96 34.29
C ASN A 824 18.94 22.66 33.03
N ARG A 825 17.61 22.70 32.94
CA ARG A 825 16.89 23.24 31.79
C ARG A 825 17.06 24.74 31.58
N LEU A 826 16.95 25.55 32.64
CA LEU A 826 17.12 27.00 32.55
C LEU A 826 18.54 27.36 32.12
N HIS A 827 19.52 26.59 32.61
CA HIS A 827 20.90 26.73 32.16
C HIS A 827 21.03 26.43 30.66
N LEU A 828 20.37 25.38 30.17
CA LEU A 828 20.37 25.03 28.74
C LEU A 828 19.75 26.14 27.88
N ILE A 829 18.62 26.73 28.28
CA ILE A 829 18.01 27.86 27.56
C ILE A 829 18.96 29.06 27.51
N ALA A 830 19.56 29.43 28.64
CA ALA A 830 20.56 30.50 28.69
C ALA A 830 21.79 30.18 27.80
N TYR A 831 22.20 28.92 27.76
CA TYR A 831 23.29 28.46 26.89
C TYR A 831 22.93 28.56 25.41
N LEU A 832 21.72 28.16 25.02
CA LEU A 832 21.21 28.31 23.65
C LEU A 832 21.15 29.79 23.23
N LEU A 833 20.67 30.68 24.11
CA LEU A 833 20.65 32.12 23.84
C LEU A 833 22.05 32.70 23.66
N LYS A 834 23.01 32.28 24.49
CA LYS A 834 24.42 32.64 24.33
C LYS A 834 24.96 32.16 22.99
N ARG A 835 24.76 30.88 22.65
CA ARG A 835 25.23 30.32 21.37
C ARG A 835 24.60 31.01 20.17
N ARG A 836 23.31 31.35 20.24
CA ARG A 836 22.65 32.15 19.20
C ARG A 836 23.36 33.48 18.98
N ALA A 837 23.71 34.21 20.05
CA ALA A 837 24.46 35.46 19.94
C ALA A 837 25.87 35.25 19.36
N ASP A 838 26.62 34.27 19.87
CA ASP A 838 27.95 33.93 19.37
C ASP A 838 27.93 33.64 17.84
N TYR A 839 26.97 32.84 17.37
CA TYR A 839 26.86 32.47 15.95
C TYR A 839 26.30 33.58 15.06
N GLN A 840 25.55 34.52 15.62
CA GLN A 840 25.12 35.73 14.92
C GLN A 840 26.32 36.63 14.60
N GLU A 841 27.26 36.78 15.53
CA GLU A 841 28.52 37.51 15.29
C GLU A 841 29.40 36.80 14.25
N LEU A 842 29.42 35.46 14.27
CA LEU A 842 30.14 34.64 13.30
C LEU A 842 29.43 34.54 11.93
N LYS A 843 28.30 35.23 11.73
CA LYS A 843 27.48 35.21 10.50
C LYS A 843 27.04 33.81 10.07
N LYS A 844 26.86 32.87 11.01
CA LYS A 844 26.36 31.51 10.73
C LYS A 844 24.85 31.45 10.87
N GLN A 845 24.15 32.05 9.92
CA GLN A 845 22.69 32.25 10.00
C GLN A 845 21.91 30.93 10.12
N ASN A 846 22.36 29.87 9.44
CA ASN A 846 21.74 28.54 9.50
C ASN A 846 21.64 27.97 10.93
N VAL A 847 22.67 28.19 11.76
CA VAL A 847 22.69 27.74 13.17
C VAL A 847 21.82 28.64 14.03
N VAL A 848 21.85 29.96 13.78
CA VAL A 848 21.00 30.95 14.47
C VAL A 848 19.52 30.62 14.28
N ASP A 849 19.12 30.36 13.04
CA ASP A 849 17.74 30.05 12.68
C ASP A 849 17.27 28.74 13.32
N ALA A 850 18.11 27.69 13.28
CA ALA A 850 17.80 26.42 13.93
C ALA A 850 17.60 26.55 15.45
N ILE A 851 18.45 27.32 16.13
CA ILE A 851 18.29 27.61 17.56
C ILE A 851 17.01 28.41 17.81
N GLU A 852 16.71 29.38 16.95
CA GLU A 852 15.51 30.20 17.07
C GLU A 852 14.22 29.40 16.91
N ILE A 853 14.17 28.44 15.98
CA ILE A 853 13.04 27.51 15.81
C ILE A 853 12.79 26.72 17.10
N ILE A 854 13.85 26.15 17.71
CA ILE A 854 13.75 25.41 18.99
C ILE A 854 13.22 26.31 20.12
N LEU A 855 13.77 27.53 20.23
CA LEU A 855 13.36 28.48 21.28
C LEU A 855 11.92 28.96 21.09
N ARG A 856 11.48 29.22 19.84
CA ARG A 856 10.10 29.60 19.52
C ARG A 856 9.12 28.49 19.87
N ARG A 857 9.46 27.23 19.59
CA ARG A 857 8.63 26.06 19.95
C ARG A 857 8.35 26.01 21.46
N VAL A 858 9.36 26.29 22.28
CA VAL A 858 9.21 26.33 23.74
C VAL A 858 8.49 27.59 24.22
N ALA A 859 8.73 28.74 23.59
CA ALA A 859 8.04 29.99 23.93
C ALA A 859 6.52 29.91 23.67
N ASN A 860 6.11 29.13 22.67
CA ASN A 860 4.71 28.97 22.27
C ASN A 860 3.97 27.84 23.02
N SER A 861 4.61 27.16 23.97
CA SER A 861 3.96 26.10 24.74
C SER A 861 3.11 26.65 25.90
N ASP A 862 1.99 25.99 26.21
CA ASP A 862 1.07 26.38 27.29
C ASP A 862 1.74 26.50 28.67
N ASP A 863 2.76 25.66 28.94
CA ASP A 863 3.59 25.73 30.14
C ASP A 863 5.07 25.74 29.75
N VAL A 864 5.60 26.94 29.51
CA VAL A 864 7.01 27.18 29.17
C VAL A 864 7.95 26.55 30.19
N LEU A 865 7.56 26.41 31.47
CA LEU A 865 8.40 25.81 32.52
C LEU A 865 8.35 24.28 32.55
N LYS A 866 7.43 23.64 31.83
CA LYS A 866 7.35 22.17 31.70
C LYS A 866 7.55 21.63 30.29
N ALA A 867 7.47 22.46 29.25
CA ALA A 867 7.65 21.99 27.88
C ALA A 867 9.07 21.44 27.62
N SER A 868 9.17 20.21 27.10
CA SER A 868 10.48 19.65 26.73
C SER A 868 11.16 20.50 25.64
N LEU A 869 12.48 20.65 25.69
CA LEU A 869 13.27 21.31 24.65
C LEU A 869 13.71 20.25 23.63
N PRO A 870 13.32 20.28 22.35
CA PRO A 870 13.66 19.23 21.37
C PRO A 870 15.13 19.25 20.90
N VAL A 871 16.07 19.56 21.79
CA VAL A 871 17.50 19.66 21.48
C VAL A 871 18.09 18.29 21.17
N LEU A 872 17.69 17.24 21.89
CA LEU A 872 18.17 15.89 21.63
C LEU A 872 17.54 15.30 20.36
N ASP A 873 16.29 15.65 20.04
CA ASP A 873 15.65 15.31 18.77
C ASP A 873 16.44 15.89 17.58
N VAL A 874 16.75 17.20 17.63
CA VAL A 874 17.57 17.87 16.61
C VAL A 874 18.98 17.27 16.54
N MET A 875 19.58 16.93 17.69
CA MET A 875 20.86 16.24 17.72
C MET A 875 20.79 14.85 17.08
N PHE A 876 19.74 14.06 17.35
CA PHE A 876 19.56 12.74 16.73
C PHE A 876 19.39 12.85 15.21
N LEU A 877 18.58 13.80 14.74
CA LEU A 877 18.48 14.14 13.32
C LEU A 877 19.85 14.45 12.70
N LEU A 878 20.63 15.32 13.33
CA LEU A 878 21.97 15.69 12.88
C LEU A 878 22.96 14.51 12.90
N LYS A 879 22.89 13.64 13.92
CA LYS A 879 23.70 12.42 13.98
C LYS A 879 23.32 11.41 12.90
N THR A 880 22.05 11.32 12.55
CA THR A 880 21.59 10.47 11.45
C THR A 880 22.18 10.93 10.12
N LEU A 881 22.17 12.24 9.82
CA LEU A 881 22.88 12.81 8.67
C LEU A 881 24.38 12.51 8.72
N ARG A 882 25.03 12.84 9.86
CA ARG A 882 26.48 12.62 10.07
C ARG A 882 26.89 11.17 9.83
N SER A 883 26.08 10.21 10.29
CA SER A 883 26.41 8.79 10.23
C SER A 883 26.32 8.21 8.81
N GLY A 884 25.59 8.90 7.93
CA GLY A 884 25.63 8.63 6.49
C GLY A 884 26.75 9.37 5.75
N MET A 885 27.46 10.30 6.40
CA MET A 885 28.60 11.02 5.81
C MET A 885 29.96 10.38 6.08
N GLN A 886 30.07 9.53 7.10
CA GLN A 886 31.34 9.02 7.66
C GLN A 886 31.99 7.89 6.88
#